data_AF-A0A449A3X4-F1
#
_entry.id   AF-A0A449A3X4-F1
#
_cell.length_a   1.000
_cell.length_b   1.000
_cell.length_c   1.000
_cell.angle_alpha   90.00
_cell.angle_beta   90.00
_cell.angle_gamma   90.00
#
_symmetry.space_group_name_H-M   'P 1'
#
loop_
_entity.id
_entity.type
_entity.pdbx_description
1 polymer ?
#
loop_
_entity_poly.entity_id
_entity_poly.type
_entity_poly.pdbx_seq_one_letter_code
_entity_poly.pdbx_strand_id
1 'polypeptide(L)'
;MNIFESVYTLPSFGEFAIHLVPENERDNKTREYDNLLGKSYLQFGLYKNGVFQKGHKTVVYTLEGSRLLNRDDFNPTHKEWFDQSDFLSQEYETPSSEIISKINQINSTDFEYNLTRDSKRLIDPKLITDQKAFDKLNYLLKFKSPNSINNVDPNNIIVHPSISNPNDNETSVDIETDLKNDYFIYYFDVQSNYSASEKGTLSFKLGFINKANPKIRYATPNRIYLKNLVNDYALYAYKEAIINSITFDNLSINETLKSSLTRDEFINKVKNSSLDQNFVSVQNLSYNSKNLVEIFGNTGSFRFVNPIKVNSLPNSVLVQLAYSPSSFTNKNDIIKTDAWFEISNFRDATNTHSSPNYAEILSQISAQYGMKKVFLANNKTLRRRRIELNYKDVIFNLDKQNNIVTWTFKKQYYQKLLERQNQENAKINFHFNTNIAYLDNNAFSRVFKHDKGINVSLDWNELKSKKIIQINGTTETVNNKVINYKLTFNLTDEGIDFKYEIIGNNDYKIVGNNVLETLQANSNAPFDNSKAVYFNLSYGATVTIDYLNNISQEVFKEDKTNWFDYKNMSFTNENVPLIIYNKDYNKGAMFEYDPNQNLPYKFHEGYKLDIEYMHYHYQDSRVKDLYNRASLIYLTGAQGTGLFVGKASLDSSDGKMFAITNNHVINNDSTVQDPTQNTRIPQVDLGIATNKYKNSVDNGYEPRNQLYSVPIKIFPFWTGRNQISEDKSDNNKYVDITFYLVDINEIIDKLIEKGRFQTALWYKKLLSLPNLNFNNYNKDNLWYSSQKIKQMSNWETYPEYYTGRLFAGYPDKKLSGYIVNRNTINDNREIFGLKNDRTKNFTPVFVRGGQSGTGVIDGNGTYISTINSAVGWFSLTSWFGYSSIYTNGKTQEFNYFGIPNPNQDILSIPNINSAASNVMKLNAWDPSISIPFWIINPKDFNKK
;
A
#
# COMPACT_ATOMS: atom_id res chain seq x y z
N MET A 1 32.32 -20.69 -28.53
CA MET A 1 31.40 -21.75 -28.08
C MET A 1 29.99 -21.17 -28.14
N ASN A 2 29.07 -21.80 -28.85
CA ASN A 2 27.78 -21.21 -29.21
C ASN A 2 26.78 -21.37 -28.06
N ILE A 3 26.34 -20.27 -27.44
CA ILE A 3 25.44 -20.27 -26.26
C ILE A 3 24.16 -21.06 -26.52
N PHE A 4 23.69 -21.12 -27.78
CA PHE A 4 22.52 -21.90 -28.16
C PHE A 4 22.67 -23.39 -27.82
N GLU A 5 23.79 -24.02 -28.19
CA GLU A 5 24.00 -25.47 -27.98
C GLU A 5 24.39 -25.81 -26.54
N SER A 6 24.70 -24.81 -25.71
CA SER A 6 24.77 -25.00 -24.24
C SER A 6 23.39 -24.98 -23.56
N VAL A 7 22.35 -24.49 -24.25
CA VAL A 7 20.98 -24.37 -23.71
C VAL A 7 20.04 -25.43 -24.30
N TYR A 8 20.23 -25.79 -25.57
CA TYR A 8 19.37 -26.73 -26.29
C TYR A 8 20.10 -28.03 -26.59
N THR A 9 19.48 -29.16 -26.23
CA THR A 9 19.89 -30.48 -26.73
C THR A 9 19.17 -30.75 -28.04
N LEU A 10 19.93 -30.92 -29.11
CA LEU A 10 19.39 -31.19 -30.44
C LEU A 10 19.35 -32.71 -30.70
N PRO A 11 18.45 -33.19 -31.58
CA PRO A 11 18.31 -34.62 -31.86
C PRO A 11 19.59 -35.27 -32.41
N SER A 12 19.83 -36.50 -31.99
CA SER A 12 20.86 -37.39 -32.56
C SER A 12 20.31 -38.81 -32.71
N PHE A 13 20.83 -39.54 -33.70
CA PHE A 13 20.49 -40.93 -33.97
C PHE A 13 21.67 -41.66 -34.62
N GLY A 14 22.24 -42.64 -33.91
CA GLY A 14 23.41 -43.38 -34.38
C GLY A 14 24.61 -42.45 -34.61
N GLU A 15 25.19 -42.54 -35.81
CA GLU A 15 26.28 -41.65 -36.22
C GLU A 15 25.82 -40.23 -36.59
N PHE A 16 24.50 -39.97 -36.66
CA PHE A 16 23.98 -38.69 -37.11
C PHE A 16 23.54 -37.80 -35.96
N ALA A 17 23.76 -36.49 -36.09
CA ALA A 17 23.27 -35.48 -35.15
C ALA A 17 22.87 -34.21 -35.89
N ILE A 18 21.95 -33.43 -35.31
CA ILE A 18 21.60 -32.10 -35.79
C ILE A 18 22.31 -31.08 -34.90
N HIS A 19 23.02 -30.13 -35.51
CA HIS A 19 23.65 -29.02 -34.82
C HIS A 19 23.43 -27.72 -35.61
N LEU A 20 23.82 -26.57 -35.06
CA LEU A 20 23.85 -25.35 -35.85
C LEU A 20 24.88 -25.48 -36.99
N VAL A 21 24.57 -24.91 -38.15
CA VAL A 21 25.50 -24.90 -39.29
C VAL A 21 26.80 -24.17 -38.89
N PRO A 22 27.98 -24.68 -39.27
CA PRO A 22 29.26 -24.00 -39.04
C PRO A 22 29.26 -22.57 -39.60
N GLU A 23 29.90 -21.63 -38.90
CA GLU A 23 29.84 -20.19 -39.23
C GLU A 23 30.31 -19.85 -40.65
N ASN A 24 31.30 -20.58 -41.17
CA ASN A 24 31.79 -20.46 -42.53
C ASN A 24 30.83 -21.01 -43.61
N GLU A 25 29.89 -21.88 -43.24
CA GLU A 25 28.93 -22.53 -44.16
C GLU A 25 27.49 -21.98 -44.02
N ARG A 26 27.29 -21.05 -43.08
CA ARG A 26 26.05 -20.32 -42.80
C ARG A 26 25.66 -19.37 -43.93
N ASP A 27 24.36 -19.26 -44.19
CA ASP A 27 23.82 -18.22 -45.08
C ASP A 27 23.99 -16.83 -44.46
N ASN A 28 24.14 -15.78 -45.29
CA ASN A 28 24.37 -14.40 -44.82
C ASN A 28 23.35 -13.95 -43.76
N LYS A 29 22.07 -14.27 -43.96
CA LYS A 29 20.98 -13.93 -43.04
C LYS A 29 21.16 -14.55 -41.64
N THR A 30 21.81 -15.71 -41.52
CA THR A 30 22.06 -16.38 -40.22
C THR A 30 23.27 -15.84 -39.47
N ARG A 31 24.01 -14.93 -40.10
CA ARG A 31 25.04 -14.10 -39.45
C ARG A 31 24.46 -12.79 -38.91
N GLU A 32 23.24 -12.45 -39.33
CA GLU A 32 22.50 -11.31 -38.83
C GLU A 32 21.72 -11.71 -37.57
N TYR A 33 21.49 -10.73 -36.71
CA TYR A 33 20.51 -10.80 -35.64
C TYR A 33 19.82 -9.45 -35.58
N ASP A 34 18.54 -9.44 -35.25
CA ASP A 34 17.76 -8.21 -35.12
C ASP A 34 17.32 -8.04 -33.68
N ASN A 35 18.18 -7.41 -32.88
CA ASN A 35 17.89 -7.16 -31.47
C ASN A 35 16.81 -6.08 -31.28
N LEU A 36 16.49 -5.30 -32.32
CA LEU A 36 15.44 -4.28 -32.27
C LEU A 36 14.06 -4.90 -32.44
N LEU A 37 13.96 -5.96 -33.24
CA LEU A 37 12.74 -6.76 -33.41
C LEU A 37 12.71 -8.04 -32.54
N GLY A 38 13.79 -8.33 -31.81
CA GLY A 38 13.90 -9.52 -30.96
C GLY A 38 13.91 -10.82 -31.78
N LYS A 39 14.61 -10.82 -32.92
CA LYS A 39 14.69 -11.95 -33.85
C LYS A 39 16.10 -12.48 -33.97
N SER A 40 16.21 -13.81 -34.02
CA SER A 40 17.45 -14.52 -34.30
C SER A 40 17.25 -15.46 -35.48
N TYR A 41 18.23 -15.52 -36.38
CA TYR A 41 18.15 -16.34 -37.59
C TYR A 41 19.04 -17.56 -37.44
N LEU A 42 18.44 -18.75 -37.35
CA LEU A 42 19.12 -20.01 -37.08
C LEU A 42 19.06 -20.92 -38.31
N GLN A 43 20.07 -21.74 -38.49
CA GLN A 43 20.10 -22.76 -39.53
C GLN A 43 20.73 -24.02 -38.96
N PHE A 44 20.11 -25.16 -39.21
CA PHE A 44 20.52 -26.45 -38.67
C PHE A 44 21.16 -27.29 -39.77
N GLY A 45 22.23 -28.00 -39.40
CA GLY A 45 23.01 -28.85 -40.26
C GLY A 45 22.99 -30.29 -39.77
N LEU A 46 23.09 -31.24 -40.70
CA LEU A 46 23.32 -32.64 -40.39
C LEU A 46 24.82 -32.88 -40.16
N TYR A 47 25.14 -33.58 -39.08
CA TYR A 47 26.48 -34.00 -38.73
C TYR A 47 26.52 -35.53 -38.74
N LYS A 48 27.62 -36.11 -39.24
CA LYS A 48 27.91 -37.54 -39.25
C LYS A 48 29.22 -37.77 -38.51
N ASN A 49 29.20 -38.56 -37.43
CA ASN A 49 30.34 -38.78 -36.53
C ASN A 49 30.98 -37.47 -36.06
N GLY A 50 30.16 -36.46 -35.74
CA GLY A 50 30.61 -35.13 -35.33
C GLY A 50 31.12 -34.22 -36.45
N VAL A 51 31.06 -34.65 -37.72
CA VAL A 51 31.50 -33.86 -38.89
C VAL A 51 30.30 -33.33 -39.67
N PHE A 52 30.24 -32.01 -39.89
CA PHE A 52 29.19 -31.38 -40.67
C PHE A 52 29.14 -31.90 -42.12
N GLN A 53 27.96 -32.30 -42.58
CA GLN A 53 27.73 -32.79 -43.93
C GLN A 53 27.33 -31.63 -44.85
N LYS A 54 28.30 -31.17 -45.65
CA LYS A 54 28.12 -30.02 -46.56
C LYS A 54 26.96 -30.26 -47.53
N GLY A 55 26.07 -29.28 -47.66
CA GLY A 55 24.85 -29.37 -48.49
C GLY A 55 23.61 -29.89 -47.74
N HIS A 56 23.77 -30.46 -46.55
CA HIS A 56 22.66 -30.94 -45.72
C HIS A 56 22.35 -29.94 -44.60
N LYS A 57 21.79 -28.79 -44.98
CA LYS A 57 21.33 -27.74 -44.06
C LYS A 57 19.88 -27.36 -44.31
N THR A 58 19.17 -26.94 -43.26
CA THR A 58 17.79 -26.47 -43.34
C THR A 58 17.69 -25.12 -44.03
N VAL A 59 16.48 -24.69 -44.36
CA VAL A 59 16.20 -23.26 -44.59
C VAL A 59 16.47 -22.45 -43.30
N VAL A 60 16.70 -21.15 -43.45
CA VAL A 60 16.85 -20.24 -42.32
C VAL A 60 15.55 -20.18 -41.52
N TYR A 61 15.61 -20.58 -40.26
CA TYR A 61 14.55 -20.47 -39.28
C TYR A 61 14.65 -19.13 -38.54
N THR A 62 13.54 -18.42 -38.42
CA THR A 62 13.48 -17.19 -37.62
C THR A 62 12.93 -17.54 -36.23
N LEU A 63 13.80 -17.47 -35.23
CA LEU A 63 13.39 -17.52 -33.83
C LEU A 63 12.95 -16.11 -33.41
N GLU A 64 11.65 -15.96 -33.14
CA GLU A 64 11.07 -14.72 -32.62
C GLU A 64 10.89 -14.81 -31.10
N GLY A 65 10.76 -13.66 -30.45
CA GLY A 65 10.43 -13.60 -29.03
C GLY A 65 11.59 -13.39 -28.08
N SER A 66 12.76 -13.06 -28.61
CA SER A 66 13.89 -12.63 -27.80
C SER A 66 13.58 -11.28 -27.14
N ARG A 67 14.25 -11.02 -26.01
CA ARG A 67 14.21 -9.73 -25.34
C ARG A 67 14.70 -8.64 -26.31
N LEU A 68 13.97 -7.53 -26.39
CA LEU A 68 14.36 -6.37 -27.18
C LEU A 68 15.58 -5.68 -26.56
N LEU A 69 16.47 -5.17 -27.41
CA LEU A 69 17.59 -4.33 -27.00
C LEU A 69 17.10 -3.10 -26.27
N ASN A 70 17.75 -2.78 -25.17
CA ASN A 70 17.44 -1.63 -24.34
C ASN A 70 18.73 -0.88 -23.98
N ARG A 71 18.59 0.34 -23.45
CA ARG A 71 19.76 1.17 -23.08
C ARG A 71 20.63 0.52 -22.00
N ASP A 72 20.01 -0.24 -21.10
CA ASP A 72 20.72 -0.91 -19.99
C ASP A 72 21.59 -2.08 -20.48
N ASP A 73 21.57 -2.38 -21.79
CA ASP A 73 22.44 -3.39 -22.41
C ASP A 73 23.83 -2.86 -22.76
N PHE A 74 24.03 -1.53 -22.68
CA PHE A 74 25.32 -0.89 -22.89
C PHE A 74 25.88 -0.39 -21.56
N ASN A 75 27.10 -0.83 -21.25
CA ASN A 75 27.80 -0.44 -20.04
C ASN A 75 28.94 0.55 -20.35
N PRO A 76 29.25 1.47 -19.42
CA PRO A 76 30.46 2.29 -19.51
C PRO A 76 31.73 1.42 -19.47
N THR A 77 32.78 1.88 -20.14
CA THR A 77 33.98 1.09 -20.45
C THR A 77 34.89 0.90 -19.22
N HIS A 78 34.90 1.88 -18.29
CA HIS A 78 35.87 1.94 -17.19
C HIS A 78 35.32 2.38 -15.82
N LYS A 79 34.02 2.68 -15.69
CA LYS A 79 33.44 3.32 -14.50
C LYS A 79 32.06 2.75 -14.15
N GLU A 80 31.52 3.17 -13.01
CA GLU A 80 30.12 2.92 -12.61
C GLU A 80 29.12 3.66 -13.51
N TRP A 81 29.53 4.76 -14.15
CA TRP A 81 28.68 5.64 -14.96
C TRP A 81 29.41 6.07 -16.24
N PHE A 82 28.62 6.38 -17.27
CA PHE A 82 29.12 6.94 -18.52
C PHE A 82 29.87 8.26 -18.29
N ASP A 83 30.93 8.47 -19.07
CA ASP A 83 31.61 9.74 -19.19
C ASP A 83 31.88 10.11 -20.67
N GLN A 84 32.58 11.23 -20.90
CA GLN A 84 32.84 11.74 -22.24
C GLN A 84 33.57 10.71 -23.13
N SER A 85 34.46 9.89 -22.57
CA SER A 85 35.27 8.93 -23.33
C SER A 85 34.44 7.74 -23.85
N ASP A 86 33.30 7.45 -23.23
CA ASP A 86 32.37 6.41 -23.69
C ASP A 86 31.60 6.80 -24.96
N PHE A 87 31.68 8.08 -25.36
CA PHE A 87 30.99 8.62 -26.54
C PHE A 87 31.95 9.24 -27.56
N LEU A 88 33.06 9.83 -27.12
CA LEU A 88 34.07 10.47 -27.97
C LEU A 88 35.42 9.79 -27.75
N SER A 89 35.70 8.74 -28.51
CA SER A 89 37.00 8.05 -28.53
C SER A 89 37.39 7.68 -29.96
N GLN A 90 38.66 7.30 -30.17
CA GLN A 90 39.13 6.81 -31.46
C GLN A 90 38.53 5.44 -31.86
N GLU A 91 37.88 4.75 -30.92
CA GLU A 91 37.25 3.44 -31.15
C GLU A 91 35.83 3.55 -31.70
N TYR A 92 35.25 4.75 -31.66
CA TYR A 92 33.86 5.00 -32.06
C TYR A 92 33.78 5.83 -33.35
N GLU A 93 32.74 5.53 -34.13
CA GLU A 93 32.39 6.28 -35.33
C GLU A 93 31.46 7.43 -34.95
N THR A 94 31.60 8.58 -35.61
CA THR A 94 30.69 9.71 -35.42
C THR A 94 29.46 9.59 -36.33
N PRO A 95 28.26 10.06 -35.91
CA PRO A 95 27.08 10.14 -36.76
C PRO A 95 27.26 11.03 -37.99
N SER A 96 26.27 11.05 -38.88
CA SER A 96 26.23 12.01 -40.00
C SER A 96 26.23 13.46 -39.50
N SER A 97 26.70 14.38 -40.35
CA SER A 97 26.76 15.82 -40.02
C SER A 97 25.40 16.42 -39.66
N GLU A 98 24.32 15.94 -40.29
CA GLU A 98 22.95 16.33 -39.95
C GLU A 98 22.59 15.93 -38.51
N ILE A 99 22.87 14.68 -38.13
CA ILE A 99 22.59 14.18 -36.77
C ILE A 99 23.44 14.91 -35.73
N ILE A 100 24.73 15.16 -36.02
CA ILE A 100 25.60 15.95 -35.15
C ILE A 100 25.04 17.36 -34.96
N SER A 101 24.57 18.00 -36.03
CA SER A 101 23.96 19.34 -35.95
C SER A 101 22.71 19.34 -35.07
N LYS A 102 21.85 18.33 -35.19
CA LYS A 102 20.67 18.16 -34.32
C LYS A 102 21.07 17.95 -32.86
N ILE A 103 22.02 17.04 -32.58
CA ILE A 103 22.49 16.78 -31.21
C ILE A 103 23.09 18.05 -30.57
N ASN A 104 23.89 18.82 -31.32
CA ASN A 104 24.55 20.02 -30.80
C ASN A 104 23.59 21.19 -30.51
N GLN A 105 22.39 21.20 -31.11
CA GLN A 105 21.37 22.22 -30.86
C GLN A 105 20.63 22.00 -29.53
N ILE A 106 20.61 20.77 -29.01
CA ILE A 106 19.85 20.41 -27.81
C ILE A 106 20.30 21.26 -26.62
N ASN A 107 19.34 21.91 -25.97
CA ASN A 107 19.53 22.76 -24.81
C ASN A 107 18.37 22.62 -23.81
N SER A 108 18.30 23.48 -22.79
CA SER A 108 17.31 23.35 -21.72
C SER A 108 15.84 23.55 -22.16
N THR A 109 15.62 24.16 -23.33
CA THR A 109 14.27 24.40 -23.87
C THR A 109 13.60 23.11 -24.36
N ASP A 110 14.37 22.06 -24.64
CA ASP A 110 13.88 20.78 -25.16
C ASP A 110 13.36 19.83 -24.08
N PHE A 111 13.41 20.22 -22.80
CA PHE A 111 13.05 19.35 -21.67
C PHE A 111 11.80 19.85 -20.94
N GLU A 112 11.04 18.89 -20.43
CA GLU A 112 9.96 19.10 -19.47
C GLU A 112 9.91 17.99 -18.41
N TYR A 113 9.11 18.19 -17.37
CA TYR A 113 8.90 17.15 -16.36
C TYR A 113 8.09 15.98 -16.91
N ASN A 114 8.50 14.75 -16.55
CA ASN A 114 7.57 13.64 -16.51
C ASN A 114 6.71 13.72 -15.25
N LEU A 115 5.58 14.41 -15.35
CA LEU A 115 4.66 14.60 -14.22
C LEU A 115 3.96 13.30 -13.81
N THR A 116 3.59 13.21 -12.54
CA THR A 116 2.64 12.19 -12.08
C THR A 116 1.26 12.40 -12.71
N ARG A 117 0.36 11.41 -12.58
CA ARG A 117 -1.05 11.54 -12.96
C ARG A 117 -1.75 12.79 -12.38
N ASP A 118 -1.41 13.19 -11.15
CA ASP A 118 -1.98 14.37 -10.46
C ASP A 118 -1.14 15.65 -10.68
N SER A 119 -0.39 15.72 -11.77
CA SER A 119 0.44 16.87 -12.18
C SER A 119 1.52 17.29 -11.16
N LYS A 120 2.05 16.35 -10.37
CA LYS A 120 3.15 16.57 -9.42
C LYS A 120 4.52 16.42 -10.08
N ARG A 121 5.45 17.30 -9.70
CA ARG A 121 6.87 17.28 -10.04
C ARG A 121 7.62 16.40 -9.04
N LEU A 122 8.52 15.55 -9.51
CA LEU A 122 9.17 14.54 -8.68
C LEU A 122 10.70 14.63 -8.64
N ILE A 123 11.32 15.72 -9.10
CA ILE A 123 12.78 15.81 -9.19
C ILE A 123 13.36 16.50 -7.96
N ASP A 124 14.13 15.76 -7.17
CA ASP A 124 14.98 16.33 -6.12
C ASP A 124 16.45 16.25 -6.58
N PRO A 125 17.04 17.36 -7.06
CA PRO A 125 18.40 17.34 -7.61
C PRO A 125 19.44 16.79 -6.65
N LYS A 126 19.32 17.11 -5.36
CA LYS A 126 20.27 16.66 -4.34
C LYS A 126 20.18 15.16 -4.12
N LEU A 127 18.96 14.61 -4.03
CA LEU A 127 18.80 13.17 -3.87
C LEU A 127 19.23 12.39 -5.12
N ILE A 128 19.04 12.94 -6.32
CA ILE A 128 19.52 12.30 -7.57
C ILE A 128 21.05 12.18 -7.55
N THR A 129 21.76 13.23 -7.16
CA THR A 129 23.23 13.19 -7.09
C THR A 129 23.76 12.37 -5.91
N ASP A 130 23.18 12.52 -4.71
CA ASP A 130 23.55 11.75 -3.52
C ASP A 130 23.34 10.24 -3.72
N GLN A 131 22.25 9.84 -4.40
CA GLN A 131 21.94 8.43 -4.71
C GLN A 131 22.62 7.93 -5.99
N LYS A 132 23.29 8.82 -6.74
CA LYS A 132 23.82 8.57 -8.09
C LYS A 132 22.77 7.97 -9.04
N ALA A 133 21.55 8.50 -9.05
CA ALA A 133 20.44 7.97 -9.85
C ALA A 133 20.35 8.62 -11.24
N PHE A 134 21.46 8.72 -11.96
CA PHE A 134 21.56 9.52 -13.20
C PHE A 134 20.78 8.90 -14.35
N ASP A 135 20.80 7.58 -14.49
CA ASP A 135 20.04 6.82 -15.48
C ASP A 135 18.52 7.05 -15.37
N LYS A 136 18.06 7.43 -14.17
CA LYS A 136 16.65 7.67 -13.87
C LYS A 136 16.12 8.98 -14.42
N LEU A 137 17.00 9.90 -14.85
CA LEU A 137 16.57 11.14 -15.52
C LEU A 137 15.77 10.86 -16.79
N ASN A 138 16.04 9.74 -17.49
CA ASN A 138 15.24 9.26 -18.62
C ASN A 138 13.77 8.98 -18.27
N TYR A 139 13.44 8.72 -17.00
CA TYR A 139 12.07 8.48 -16.53
C TYR A 139 11.43 9.70 -15.90
N LEU A 140 12.23 10.66 -15.43
CA LEU A 140 11.79 11.85 -14.70
C LEU A 140 11.67 13.09 -15.59
N LEU A 141 12.39 13.12 -16.70
CA LEU A 141 12.32 14.15 -17.73
C LEU A 141 11.70 13.57 -19.01
N LYS A 142 11.00 14.42 -19.76
CA LYS A 142 10.55 14.15 -21.12
C LYS A 142 11.12 15.20 -22.05
N PHE A 143 11.25 14.84 -23.32
CA PHE A 143 11.55 15.80 -24.37
C PHE A 143 10.25 16.46 -24.82
N LYS A 144 10.29 17.78 -25.04
CA LYS A 144 9.17 18.49 -25.65
C LYS A 144 9.03 18.02 -27.10
N SER A 145 7.80 17.75 -27.52
CA SER A 145 7.50 17.45 -28.92
C SER A 145 6.22 18.19 -29.32
N PRO A 146 6.15 18.82 -30.51
CA PRO A 146 4.94 19.48 -31.00
C PRO A 146 3.71 18.56 -31.07
N ASN A 147 3.94 17.25 -31.14
CA ASN A 147 2.92 16.20 -31.29
C ASN A 147 2.53 15.53 -29.97
N SER A 148 3.07 15.95 -28.83
CA SER A 148 2.72 15.34 -27.54
C SER A 148 1.31 15.75 -27.11
N ILE A 149 0.34 14.83 -27.24
CA ILE A 149 -0.99 14.99 -26.64
C ILE A 149 -0.83 14.84 -25.13
N ASN A 150 -0.90 15.95 -24.41
CA ASN A 150 -1.01 15.95 -22.96
C ASN A 150 -2.35 15.32 -22.55
N ASN A 151 -2.32 14.04 -22.14
CA ASN A 151 -3.43 13.35 -21.50
C ASN A 151 -3.64 13.85 -20.05
N VAL A 152 -3.61 15.16 -19.84
CA VAL A 152 -4.00 15.81 -18.59
C VAL A 152 -5.46 16.21 -18.75
N ASP A 153 -6.29 15.83 -17.77
CA ASP A 153 -7.68 16.30 -17.69
C ASP A 153 -7.71 17.83 -17.88
N PRO A 154 -8.37 18.36 -18.94
CA PRO A 154 -8.35 19.78 -19.28
C PRO A 154 -8.85 20.67 -18.14
N ASN A 155 -9.59 20.12 -17.18
CA ASN A 155 -10.21 20.87 -16.09
C ASN A 155 -9.28 21.15 -14.89
N ASN A 156 -7.99 20.76 -14.94
CA ASN A 156 -7.06 20.95 -13.81
C ASN A 156 -5.59 21.15 -14.25
N ILE A 157 -5.32 21.99 -15.25
CA ILE A 157 -3.94 22.31 -15.67
C ILE A 157 -3.30 23.22 -14.60
N ILE A 158 -2.51 22.62 -13.71
CA ILE A 158 -1.57 23.37 -12.87
C ILE A 158 -0.42 23.81 -13.77
N VAL A 159 -0.34 25.11 -14.05
CA VAL A 159 0.79 25.68 -14.80
C VAL A 159 2.00 25.73 -13.87
N HIS A 160 3.06 25.00 -14.26
CA HIS A 160 4.32 24.98 -13.53
C HIS A 160 5.31 25.98 -14.13
N PRO A 161 6.22 26.57 -13.33
CA PRO A 161 7.32 27.36 -13.85
C PRO A 161 8.16 26.57 -14.85
N SER A 162 8.64 27.22 -15.92
CA SER A 162 9.56 26.57 -16.86
C SER A 162 10.82 26.10 -16.14
N ILE A 163 11.31 24.93 -16.55
CA ILE A 163 12.59 24.39 -16.09
C ILE A 163 13.78 24.81 -16.98
N SER A 164 13.50 25.47 -18.10
CA SER A 164 14.53 25.95 -19.03
C SER A 164 15.29 27.16 -18.49
N ASN A 165 16.52 27.31 -18.96
CA ASN A 165 17.30 28.52 -18.84
C ASN A 165 16.69 29.61 -19.74
N PRO A 166 16.37 30.80 -19.22
CA PRO A 166 15.81 31.90 -20.02
C PRO A 166 16.78 32.44 -21.07
N ASN A 167 18.08 32.13 -20.97
CA ASN A 167 19.08 32.53 -21.94
C ASN A 167 19.23 31.54 -23.10
N ASP A 168 18.57 30.37 -23.03
CA ASP A 168 18.59 29.39 -24.12
C ASP A 168 17.47 29.73 -25.12
N ASN A 169 17.80 29.64 -26.41
CA ASN A 169 16.82 29.82 -27.49
C ASN A 169 16.09 28.51 -27.77
N GLU A 170 14.82 28.60 -28.16
CA GLU A 170 14.07 27.44 -28.65
C GLU A 170 14.79 26.80 -29.85
N THR A 171 14.79 25.47 -29.89
CA THR A 171 15.38 24.69 -30.97
C THR A 171 14.30 24.16 -31.91
N SER A 172 14.67 23.84 -33.14
CA SER A 172 13.78 23.14 -34.09
C SER A 172 13.93 21.62 -34.04
N VAL A 173 14.70 21.07 -33.09
CA VAL A 173 14.98 19.64 -33.00
C VAL A 173 13.85 18.95 -32.25
N ASP A 174 13.17 18.00 -32.88
CA ASP A 174 12.19 17.15 -32.19
C ASP A 174 12.86 15.83 -31.82
N ILE A 175 13.44 15.76 -30.62
CA ILE A 175 14.23 14.60 -30.16
C ILE A 175 13.43 13.30 -30.25
N GLU A 176 12.11 13.33 -30.04
CA GLU A 176 11.26 12.13 -30.10
C GLU A 176 11.20 11.53 -31.51
N THR A 177 11.22 12.37 -32.56
CA THR A 177 11.13 11.91 -33.95
C THR A 177 12.50 11.85 -34.63
N ASP A 178 13.36 12.83 -34.40
CA ASP A 178 14.67 12.99 -35.04
C ASP A 178 15.76 12.05 -34.51
N LEU A 179 15.72 11.67 -33.23
CA LEU A 179 16.85 11.03 -32.56
C LEU A 179 16.47 9.77 -31.78
N LYS A 180 15.39 9.79 -31.00
CA LYS A 180 15.03 8.72 -30.07
C LYS A 180 14.69 7.40 -30.76
N ASN A 181 14.27 7.42 -32.02
CA ASN A 181 14.04 6.20 -32.81
C ASN A 181 15.35 5.45 -33.08
N ASP A 182 16.43 6.17 -33.39
CA ASP A 182 17.70 5.61 -33.84
C ASP A 182 18.78 5.52 -32.75
N TYR A 183 18.64 6.25 -31.65
CA TYR A 183 19.64 6.33 -30.58
C TYR A 183 19.07 6.04 -29.19
N PHE A 184 19.88 5.38 -28.36
CA PHE A 184 19.72 5.40 -26.90
C PHE A 184 20.38 6.66 -26.32
N ILE A 185 19.70 7.31 -25.37
CA ILE A 185 20.14 8.59 -24.78
C ILE A 185 20.53 8.38 -23.32
N TYR A 186 21.69 8.92 -22.94
CA TYR A 186 22.28 8.78 -21.61
C TYR A 186 22.59 10.15 -21.01
N TYR A 187 22.26 10.32 -19.73
CA TYR A 187 22.65 11.51 -18.97
C TYR A 187 23.98 11.23 -18.27
N PHE A 188 24.97 12.09 -18.47
CA PHE A 188 26.27 11.98 -17.81
C PHE A 188 26.81 13.34 -17.35
N ASP A 189 27.85 13.31 -16.52
CA ASP A 189 28.42 14.51 -15.88
C ASP A 189 27.34 15.36 -15.17
N VAL A 190 26.48 14.67 -14.40
CA VAL A 190 25.34 15.27 -13.72
C VAL A 190 25.79 15.97 -12.44
N GLN A 191 25.45 17.25 -12.29
CA GLN A 191 25.68 18.04 -11.08
C GLN A 191 24.39 18.73 -10.63
N SER A 192 24.25 18.92 -9.32
CA SER A 192 23.08 19.55 -8.70
C SER A 192 23.47 20.76 -7.85
N ASN A 193 22.62 21.77 -7.78
CA ASN A 193 22.74 22.88 -6.83
C ASN A 193 21.34 23.32 -6.34
N TYR A 194 21.30 24.26 -5.39
CA TYR A 194 20.08 24.93 -4.93
C TYR A 194 20.32 26.42 -4.70
N SER A 195 19.39 27.26 -5.16
CA SER A 195 19.32 28.68 -4.77
C SER A 195 17.87 29.10 -4.51
N ALA A 196 17.66 30.17 -3.73
CA ALA A 196 16.30 30.62 -3.42
C ALA A 196 15.52 31.11 -4.66
N SER A 197 16.23 31.69 -5.64
CA SER A 197 15.68 32.24 -6.88
C SER A 197 15.46 31.19 -7.96
N GLU A 198 16.32 30.17 -8.04
CA GLU A 198 16.23 29.13 -9.08
C GLU A 198 15.69 27.79 -8.57
N LYS A 199 15.46 27.69 -7.26
CA LYS A 199 15.14 26.44 -6.55
C LYS A 199 16.22 25.39 -6.82
N GLY A 200 15.84 24.12 -6.94
CA GLY A 200 16.79 23.06 -7.31
C GLY A 200 17.21 23.18 -8.77
N THR A 201 18.48 22.89 -9.05
CA THR A 201 19.05 22.96 -10.40
C THR A 201 19.84 21.70 -10.72
N LEU A 202 19.82 21.29 -11.99
CA LEU A 202 20.62 20.18 -12.53
C LEU A 202 21.39 20.66 -13.75
N SER A 203 22.63 20.22 -13.88
CA SER A 203 23.39 20.37 -15.12
C SER A 203 23.98 19.04 -15.57
N PHE A 204 23.96 18.74 -16.85
CA PHE A 204 24.41 17.46 -17.41
C PHE A 204 24.78 17.58 -18.89
N LYS A 205 25.38 16.53 -19.44
CA LYS A 205 25.55 16.31 -20.88
C LYS A 205 24.73 15.11 -21.32
N LEU A 206 24.41 15.04 -22.61
CA LEU A 206 23.75 13.87 -23.22
C LEU A 206 24.72 13.09 -24.08
N GLY A 207 24.72 11.77 -23.93
CA GLY A 207 25.41 10.82 -24.79
C GLY A 207 24.42 10.01 -25.61
N PHE A 208 24.79 9.68 -26.84
CA PHE A 208 23.97 8.99 -27.83
C PHE A 208 24.70 7.74 -28.33
N ILE A 209 24.04 6.60 -28.29
CA ILE A 209 24.53 5.33 -28.86
C ILE A 209 23.52 4.84 -29.89
N ASN A 210 23.94 4.65 -31.14
CA ASN A 210 23.04 4.19 -32.19
C ASN A 210 22.56 2.76 -31.91
N LYS A 211 21.25 2.54 -32.10
CA LYS A 211 20.58 1.27 -31.79
C LYS A 211 20.92 0.15 -32.76
N ALA A 212 21.15 0.48 -34.03
CA ALA A 212 21.49 -0.49 -35.07
C ALA A 212 22.99 -0.81 -35.09
N ASN A 213 23.85 0.20 -34.94
CA ASN A 213 25.29 0.07 -34.86
C ASN A 213 25.86 0.80 -33.63
N PRO A 214 26.06 0.12 -32.49
CA PRO A 214 26.54 0.73 -31.25
C PRO A 214 27.96 1.30 -31.30
N LYS A 215 28.71 1.11 -32.39
CA LYS A 215 29.99 1.83 -32.62
C LYS A 215 29.77 3.29 -33.00
N ILE A 216 28.59 3.63 -33.55
CA ILE A 216 28.24 5.02 -33.85
C ILE A 216 27.78 5.68 -32.56
N ARG A 217 28.58 6.64 -32.07
CA ARG A 217 28.36 7.34 -30.80
C ARG A 217 28.69 8.81 -30.90
N TYR A 218 28.02 9.62 -30.08
CA TYR A 218 28.30 11.04 -29.97
C TYR A 218 27.79 11.60 -28.65
N ALA A 219 28.26 12.78 -28.25
CA ALA A 219 27.80 13.46 -27.06
C ALA A 219 27.68 14.96 -27.28
N THR A 220 26.80 15.61 -26.51
CA THR A 220 26.65 17.07 -26.56
C THR A 220 27.95 17.76 -26.12
N PRO A 221 28.42 18.78 -26.84
CA PRO A 221 29.65 19.49 -26.49
C PRO A 221 29.45 20.37 -25.25
N ASN A 222 28.25 20.95 -25.14
CA ASN A 222 27.87 21.88 -24.08
C ASN A 222 27.06 21.17 -22.99
N ARG A 223 27.09 21.78 -21.81
CA ARG A 223 26.33 21.34 -20.65
C ARG A 223 24.95 21.99 -20.66
N ILE A 224 23.92 21.18 -20.50
CA ILE A 224 22.54 21.60 -20.43
C ILE A 224 22.22 21.95 -18.98
N TYR A 225 21.52 23.06 -18.74
CA TYR A 225 21.19 23.56 -17.40
C TYR A 225 19.67 23.66 -17.20
N LEU A 226 19.16 22.93 -16.21
CA LEU A 226 17.75 22.97 -15.79
C LEU A 226 17.62 23.62 -14.42
N LYS A 227 16.55 24.40 -14.23
CA LYS A 227 16.20 25.07 -12.96
C LYS A 227 14.76 24.80 -12.55
N ASN A 228 14.33 25.37 -11.42
CA ASN A 228 12.99 25.19 -10.85
C ASN A 228 12.65 23.70 -10.58
N LEU A 229 13.68 22.91 -10.26
CA LEU A 229 13.56 21.49 -10.00
C LEU A 229 13.14 21.22 -8.56
N VAL A 230 11.97 20.59 -8.39
CA VAL A 230 11.42 20.28 -7.07
C VAL A 230 10.68 18.93 -7.05
N ASN A 231 10.61 18.35 -5.86
CA ASN A 231 9.80 17.18 -5.55
C ASN A 231 8.60 17.63 -4.71
N ASP A 232 7.42 17.70 -5.34
CA ASP A 232 6.18 18.15 -4.70
C ASP A 232 5.73 17.19 -3.57
N TYR A 233 6.07 15.90 -3.62
CA TYR A 233 5.82 14.98 -2.50
C TYR A 233 6.64 15.38 -1.28
N ALA A 234 7.93 15.66 -1.44
CA ALA A 234 8.78 16.14 -0.36
C ALA A 234 8.28 17.49 0.18
N LEU A 235 7.98 18.44 -0.72
CA LEU A 235 7.47 19.76 -0.32
C LEU A 235 6.13 19.69 0.43
N TYR A 236 5.29 18.69 0.15
CA TYR A 236 4.04 18.49 0.88
C TYR A 236 4.26 17.76 2.21
N ALA A 237 4.94 16.61 2.21
CA ALA A 237 5.19 15.81 3.40
C ALA A 237 6.02 16.55 4.46
N TYR A 238 6.99 17.37 4.04
CA TYR A 238 7.95 17.96 4.96
C TYR A 238 7.42 19.20 5.68
N LYS A 239 6.32 19.81 5.21
CA LYS A 239 5.72 21.00 5.85
C LYS A 239 5.29 20.73 7.29
N GLU A 240 4.53 19.68 7.51
CA GLU A 240 4.12 19.31 8.88
C GLU A 240 5.28 18.64 9.63
N ALA A 241 6.14 17.88 8.95
CA ALA A 241 7.26 17.18 9.57
C ALA A 241 8.30 18.11 10.19
N ILE A 242 8.74 19.16 9.47
CA ILE A 242 9.75 20.11 9.96
C ILE A 242 9.25 20.95 11.15
N ILE A 243 7.95 21.25 11.18
CA ILE A 243 7.35 21.98 12.30
C ILE A 243 7.21 21.05 13.52
N ASN A 244 6.83 19.79 13.32
CA ASN A 244 6.71 18.80 14.39
C ASN A 244 8.05 18.18 14.86
N SER A 245 9.14 18.45 14.14
CA SER A 245 10.50 18.07 14.57
C SER A 245 11.06 19.02 15.63
N ILE A 246 10.47 20.21 15.82
CA ILE A 246 10.89 21.20 16.81
C ILE A 246 10.83 20.60 18.22
N THR A 247 11.92 20.75 18.96
CA THR A 247 12.09 20.37 20.37
C THR A 247 12.58 21.60 21.15
N PHE A 248 12.75 21.49 22.48
CA PHE A 248 13.33 22.59 23.27
C PHE A 248 14.73 23.02 22.81
N ASP A 249 15.53 22.11 22.26
CA ASP A 249 16.88 22.42 21.74
C ASP A 249 16.85 23.39 20.55
N ASN A 250 15.71 23.49 19.87
CA ASN A 250 15.51 24.41 18.76
C ASN A 250 14.93 25.76 19.19
N LEU A 251 14.45 25.88 20.44
CA LEU A 251 13.73 27.04 20.92
C LEU A 251 14.62 27.96 21.76
N SER A 252 14.59 29.25 21.45
CA SER A 252 15.13 30.30 22.31
C SER A 252 13.99 31.18 22.81
N ILE A 253 13.79 31.17 24.13
CA ILE A 253 12.76 31.96 24.81
C ILE A 253 13.43 33.15 25.50
N ASN A 254 12.85 34.34 25.36
CA ASN A 254 13.37 35.53 26.03
C ASN A 254 13.03 35.49 27.53
N GLU A 255 13.99 35.02 28.33
CA GLU A 255 13.84 34.83 29.78
C GLU A 255 13.51 36.14 30.52
N THR A 256 14.07 37.28 30.09
CA THR A 256 13.78 38.60 30.68
C THR A 256 12.32 39.01 30.47
N LEU A 257 11.80 38.85 29.24
CA LEU A 257 10.39 39.13 28.97
C LEU A 257 9.47 38.13 29.68
N LYS A 258 9.83 36.85 29.70
CA LYS A 258 9.05 35.80 30.36
C LYS A 258 8.91 36.05 31.86
N SER A 259 10.03 36.32 32.55
CA SER A 259 10.08 36.60 33.99
C SER A 259 9.38 37.91 34.39
N SER A 260 9.12 38.82 33.45
CA SER A 260 8.37 40.05 33.70
C SER A 260 6.83 39.85 33.71
N LEU A 261 6.34 38.76 33.12
CA LEU A 261 4.91 38.48 32.94
C LEU A 261 4.39 37.52 34.02
N THR A 262 3.15 37.72 34.43
CA THR A 262 2.37 36.64 35.07
C THR A 262 1.87 35.65 34.03
N ARG A 263 1.49 34.45 34.46
CA ARG A 263 0.88 33.44 33.60
C ARG A 263 -0.39 33.94 32.92
N ASP A 264 -1.26 34.68 33.62
CA ASP A 264 -2.48 35.24 33.02
C ASP A 264 -2.18 36.33 32.00
N GLU A 265 -1.22 37.20 32.28
CA GLU A 265 -0.75 38.19 31.31
C GLU A 265 -0.20 37.51 30.05
N PHE A 266 0.63 36.46 30.21
CA PHE A 266 1.15 35.68 29.10
C PHE A 266 0.05 35.02 28.27
N ILE A 267 -0.90 34.34 28.91
CA ILE A 267 -2.05 33.70 28.25
C ILE A 267 -2.86 34.72 27.45
N ASN A 268 -3.16 35.87 28.05
CA ASN A 268 -3.91 36.94 27.39
C ASN A 268 -3.15 37.49 26.18
N LYS A 269 -1.84 37.71 26.30
CA LYS A 269 -1.00 38.16 25.18
C LYS A 269 -0.93 37.14 24.05
N VAL A 270 -0.81 35.85 24.36
CA VAL A 270 -0.81 34.77 23.36
C VAL A 270 -2.18 34.67 22.66
N LYS A 271 -3.29 34.66 23.42
CA LYS A 271 -4.66 34.62 22.85
C LYS A 271 -4.94 35.81 21.93
N ASN A 272 -4.48 37.00 22.31
CA ASN A 272 -4.67 38.23 21.56
C ASN A 272 -3.59 38.49 20.50
N SER A 273 -2.65 37.57 20.29
CA SER A 273 -1.53 37.73 19.35
C SER A 273 -0.70 39.01 19.59
N SER A 274 -0.58 39.46 20.84
CA SER A 274 0.12 40.69 21.24
C SER A 274 1.39 40.44 22.06
N LEU A 275 1.88 39.20 22.06
CA LEU A 275 3.19 38.85 22.60
C LEU A 275 4.29 39.49 21.74
N ASP A 276 5.41 39.89 22.36
CA ASP A 276 6.54 40.46 21.64
C ASP A 276 7.06 39.48 20.56
N GLN A 277 7.38 40.00 19.38
CA GLN A 277 7.89 39.19 18.26
C GLN A 277 9.21 38.50 18.60
N ASN A 278 10.01 39.07 19.50
CA ASN A 278 11.28 38.48 19.95
C ASN A 278 11.11 37.49 21.13
N PHE A 279 9.88 37.23 21.60
CA PHE A 279 9.65 36.39 22.77
C PHE A 279 10.09 34.94 22.55
N VAL A 280 9.86 34.42 21.34
CA VAL A 280 10.28 33.09 20.91
C VAL A 280 10.96 33.18 19.55
N SER A 281 12.12 32.55 19.42
CA SER A 281 12.76 32.30 18.13
C SER A 281 13.09 30.82 18.00
N VAL A 282 13.17 30.36 16.76
CA VAL A 282 13.49 28.97 16.42
C VAL A 282 14.73 28.96 15.56
N GLN A 283 15.73 28.18 15.95
CA GLN A 283 17.03 28.13 15.26
C GLN A 283 17.22 26.81 14.51
N ASN A 284 17.89 26.89 13.35
CA ASN A 284 18.42 25.77 12.58
C ASN A 284 17.44 24.60 12.35
N LEU A 285 16.41 24.81 11.55
CA LEU A 285 15.49 23.74 11.15
C LEU A 285 15.87 23.13 9.80
N SER A 286 16.04 21.80 9.81
CA SER A 286 16.09 21.00 8.60
C SER A 286 15.39 19.67 8.80
N TYR A 287 14.81 19.13 7.72
CA TYR A 287 14.23 17.80 7.67
C TYR A 287 14.67 17.10 6.38
N ASN A 288 15.35 15.95 6.51
CA ASN A 288 15.85 15.15 5.38
C ASN A 288 16.46 16.00 4.24
N SER A 289 17.50 16.74 4.60
CA SER A 289 18.29 17.67 3.76
C SER A 289 17.59 18.92 3.23
N LYS A 290 16.37 19.24 3.66
CA LYS A 290 15.70 20.51 3.31
C LYS A 290 15.49 21.41 4.52
N ASN A 291 15.78 22.70 4.39
CA ASN A 291 15.48 23.72 5.38
C ASN A 291 14.12 24.41 5.13
N LEU A 292 13.74 25.36 5.99
CA LEU A 292 12.47 26.11 5.86
C LEU A 292 12.34 26.83 4.51
N VAL A 293 13.39 27.49 4.03
CA VAL A 293 13.35 28.26 2.77
C VAL A 293 13.17 27.33 1.58
N GLU A 294 13.75 26.13 1.62
CA GLU A 294 13.56 25.10 0.58
C GLU A 294 12.14 24.55 0.55
N ILE A 295 11.50 24.40 1.71
CA ILE A 295 10.14 23.83 1.84
C ILE A 295 9.04 24.88 1.57
N PHE A 296 9.21 26.08 2.12
CA PHE A 296 8.19 27.13 2.13
C PHE A 296 8.48 28.28 1.17
N GLY A 297 9.69 28.38 0.65
CA GLY A 297 10.13 29.48 -0.20
C GLY A 297 10.59 30.74 0.56
N ASN A 298 10.42 30.78 1.88
CA ASN A 298 10.85 31.87 2.76
C ASN A 298 11.10 31.36 4.20
N THR A 299 11.56 32.23 5.09
CA THR A 299 11.86 31.91 6.50
C THR A 299 10.65 31.99 7.43
N GLY A 300 9.57 32.67 7.02
CA GLY A 300 8.35 32.85 7.78
C GLY A 300 8.54 33.45 9.18
N SER A 301 7.58 33.18 10.07
CA SER A 301 7.65 33.60 11.48
C SER A 301 6.98 32.57 12.40
N PHE A 302 7.43 32.53 13.65
CA PHE A 302 6.91 31.64 14.69
C PHE A 302 6.21 32.42 15.80
N ARG A 303 5.20 31.83 16.42
CA ARG A 303 4.59 32.34 17.65
C ARG A 303 3.95 31.23 18.48
N PHE A 304 3.79 31.46 19.78
CA PHE A 304 2.98 30.58 20.61
C PHE A 304 1.48 30.74 20.33
N VAL A 305 0.72 29.65 20.47
CA VAL A 305 -0.74 29.60 20.32
C VAL A 305 -1.34 28.62 21.34
N ASN A 306 -2.67 28.67 21.49
CA ASN A 306 -3.45 27.77 22.33
C ASN A 306 -2.94 27.64 23.79
N PRO A 307 -2.75 28.75 24.52
CA PRO A 307 -2.19 28.70 25.86
C PRO A 307 -3.20 28.13 26.87
N ILE A 308 -2.77 27.16 27.69
CA ILE A 308 -3.61 26.55 28.75
C ILE A 308 -2.86 26.50 30.09
N LYS A 309 -3.61 26.73 31.18
CA LYS A 309 -3.15 26.47 32.56
C LYS A 309 -3.64 25.10 32.99
N VAL A 310 -2.76 24.33 33.61
CA VAL A 310 -3.08 23.04 34.21
C VAL A 310 -2.80 23.14 35.71
N ASN A 311 -3.72 22.67 36.55
CA ASN A 311 -3.56 22.82 38.01
C ASN A 311 -2.34 22.05 38.52
N SER A 312 -2.05 20.91 37.90
CA SER A 312 -0.86 20.12 38.19
C SER A 312 0.48 20.77 37.82
N LEU A 313 0.46 21.87 37.06
CA LEU A 313 1.64 22.67 36.69
C LEU A 313 1.44 24.12 37.18
N PRO A 314 1.44 24.36 38.50
CA PRO A 314 1.09 25.66 39.07
C PRO A 314 2.09 26.78 38.76
N ASN A 315 3.19 26.47 38.05
CA ASN A 315 4.26 27.42 37.71
C ASN A 315 4.43 27.62 36.21
N SER A 316 3.57 26.99 35.42
CA SER A 316 3.78 26.87 33.99
C SER A 316 2.50 27.13 33.20
N VAL A 317 2.69 27.38 31.91
CA VAL A 317 1.63 27.45 30.90
C VAL A 317 2.03 26.50 29.79
N LEU A 318 1.10 25.64 29.35
CA LEU A 318 1.33 24.82 28.17
C LEU A 318 0.91 25.60 26.93
N VAL A 319 1.72 25.53 25.88
CA VAL A 319 1.47 26.20 24.59
C VAL A 319 1.79 25.28 23.43
N GLN A 320 1.19 25.54 22.27
CA GLN A 320 1.66 25.01 20.99
C GLN A 320 2.46 26.08 20.25
N LEU A 321 3.31 25.66 19.32
CA LEU A 321 4.00 26.57 18.43
C LEU A 321 3.26 26.61 17.08
N ALA A 322 3.10 27.80 16.52
CA ALA A 322 2.59 27.99 15.17
C ALA A 322 3.65 28.65 14.29
N TYR A 323 3.67 28.26 13.03
CA TYR A 323 4.50 28.83 11.97
C TYR A 323 3.59 29.40 10.87
N SER A 324 3.98 30.52 10.29
CA SER A 324 3.34 31.06 9.09
C SER A 324 4.40 31.62 8.13
N PRO A 325 4.45 31.14 6.87
CA PRO A 325 5.34 31.69 5.85
C PRO A 325 4.99 33.14 5.46
N SER A 326 3.74 33.57 5.65
CA SER A 326 3.30 34.96 5.42
C SER A 326 3.36 35.84 6.67
N SER A 327 4.08 35.41 7.72
CA SER A 327 4.17 36.12 8.99
C SER A 327 2.79 36.42 9.59
N PHE A 328 1.88 35.46 9.51
CA PHE A 328 0.51 35.49 10.05
C PHE A 328 -0.44 36.51 9.38
N THR A 329 -0.08 37.02 8.20
CA THR A 329 -0.98 37.86 7.40
C THR A 329 -2.05 37.02 6.67
N ASN A 330 -1.73 35.78 6.31
CA ASN A 330 -2.68 34.80 5.77
C ASN A 330 -3.04 33.75 6.84
N LYS A 331 -4.34 33.50 7.06
CA LYS A 331 -4.77 32.47 8.02
C LYS A 331 -4.67 31.04 7.48
N ASN A 332 -4.65 30.88 6.17
CA ASN A 332 -4.69 29.57 5.50
C ASN A 332 -3.32 28.90 5.40
N ASP A 333 -2.24 29.59 5.75
CA ASP A 333 -0.87 29.07 5.70
C ASP A 333 -0.29 28.72 7.08
N ILE A 334 -1.09 28.86 8.14
CA ILE A 334 -0.67 28.65 9.52
C ILE A 334 -0.58 27.15 9.79
N ILE A 335 0.62 26.68 10.16
CA ILE A 335 0.88 25.31 10.56
C ILE A 335 1.16 25.29 12.06
N LYS A 336 0.48 24.41 12.80
CA LYS A 336 0.66 24.25 14.25
C LYS A 336 1.42 22.96 14.53
N THR A 337 2.23 22.97 15.58
CA THR A 337 2.79 21.73 16.13
C THR A 337 1.67 20.89 16.73
N ASP A 338 1.73 19.58 16.52
CA ASP A 338 0.95 18.59 17.26
C ASP A 338 1.51 18.43 18.69
N ALA A 339 2.79 18.81 18.88
CA ALA A 339 3.46 18.88 20.18
C ALA A 339 3.07 20.13 20.98
N TRP A 340 3.08 19.99 22.30
CA TRP A 340 2.93 21.05 23.28
C TRP A 340 4.25 21.28 24.03
N PHE A 341 4.45 22.49 24.52
CA PHE A 341 5.63 22.91 25.27
C PHE A 341 5.19 23.50 26.61
N GLU A 342 5.84 23.06 27.69
CA GLU A 342 5.70 23.69 29.00
C GLU A 342 6.61 24.91 29.11
N ILE A 343 6.02 26.10 29.21
CA ILE A 343 6.73 27.34 29.50
C ILE A 343 6.60 27.60 31.00
N SER A 344 7.72 27.69 31.71
CA SER A 344 7.78 27.88 33.16
C SER A 344 8.55 29.15 33.55
N ASN A 345 8.67 29.44 34.85
CA ASN A 345 9.42 30.57 35.42
C ASN A 345 8.82 31.96 35.10
N PHE A 346 7.50 32.09 35.25
CA PHE A 346 6.79 33.37 35.21
C PHE A 346 6.91 34.13 36.55
N ARG A 347 6.56 35.42 36.56
CA ARG A 347 6.63 36.30 37.75
C ARG A 347 5.80 35.78 38.94
N ASP A 348 4.66 35.17 38.65
CA ASP A 348 3.71 34.60 39.63
C ASP A 348 3.92 33.08 39.85
N ALA A 349 5.05 32.52 39.43
CA ALA A 349 5.40 31.14 39.73
C ALA A 349 5.64 30.97 41.24
N THR A 350 5.02 29.97 41.84
CA THR A 350 5.16 29.60 43.25
C THR A 350 6.24 28.54 43.42
N ASN A 351 7.02 28.56 44.51
CA ASN A 351 8.05 27.52 44.77
C ASN A 351 7.46 26.15 45.18
N THR A 352 6.16 25.93 44.98
CA THR A 352 5.50 24.66 45.27
C THR A 352 5.88 23.61 44.23
N HIS A 353 6.78 22.70 44.61
CA HIS A 353 7.05 21.48 43.86
C HIS A 353 5.94 20.46 44.10
N SER A 354 4.87 20.51 43.30
CA SER A 354 3.93 19.39 43.21
C SER A 354 4.40 18.38 42.18
N SER A 355 4.30 17.09 42.48
CA SER A 355 4.48 16.05 41.47
C SER A 355 3.42 16.23 40.37
N PRO A 356 3.80 16.36 39.09
CA PRO A 356 2.83 16.59 38.03
C PRO A 356 1.84 15.43 37.91
N ASN A 357 0.55 15.73 37.89
CA ASN A 357 -0.48 14.79 37.47
C ASN A 357 -0.48 14.69 35.94
N TYR A 358 0.29 13.74 35.41
CA TYR A 358 0.42 13.53 33.97
C TYR A 358 -0.92 13.18 33.27
N ALA A 359 -1.85 12.53 33.97
CA ALA A 359 -3.17 12.22 33.41
C ALA A 359 -4.01 13.50 33.21
N GLU A 360 -3.94 14.44 34.16
CA GLU A 360 -4.59 15.76 34.02
C GLU A 360 -4.03 16.51 32.80
N ILE A 361 -2.70 16.59 32.69
CA ILE A 361 -2.02 17.24 31.56
C ILE A 361 -2.50 16.66 30.22
N LEU A 362 -2.45 15.33 30.07
CA LEU A 362 -2.86 14.63 28.84
C LEU A 362 -4.35 14.80 28.53
N SER A 363 -5.19 14.99 29.54
CA SER A 363 -6.63 15.20 29.33
C SER A 363 -6.98 16.59 28.81
N GLN A 364 -6.15 17.60 29.09
CA GLN A 364 -6.40 19.00 28.71
C GLN A 364 -5.79 19.39 27.35
N ILE A 365 -4.78 18.67 26.87
CA ILE A 365 -4.16 18.95 25.57
C ILE A 365 -4.89 18.26 24.42
N SER A 366 -4.81 18.86 23.24
CA SER A 366 -5.33 18.28 22.00
C SER A 366 -4.19 17.76 21.10
N ALA A 367 -4.55 16.84 20.20
CA ALA A 367 -3.70 16.38 19.11
C ALA A 367 -4.55 16.18 17.86
N GLN A 368 -3.96 16.44 16.70
CA GLN A 368 -4.55 16.23 15.38
C GLN A 368 -4.44 14.76 14.96
N TYR A 369 -3.34 14.10 15.28
CA TYR A 369 -3.04 12.73 14.87
C TYR A 369 -2.96 11.78 16.08
N GLY A 370 -2.48 10.55 15.87
CA GLY A 370 -2.50 9.47 16.86
C GLY A 370 -1.62 9.64 18.12
N MET A 371 -1.05 10.83 18.38
CA MET A 371 -0.23 11.07 19.57
C MET A 371 -0.45 12.44 20.20
N LYS A 372 -0.81 12.46 21.48
CA LYS A 372 -0.62 13.62 22.35
C LYS A 372 0.81 13.64 22.86
N LYS A 373 1.50 14.78 22.72
CA LYS A 373 2.91 14.95 23.11
C LYS A 373 3.14 16.27 23.82
N VAL A 374 3.79 16.24 24.98
CA VAL A 374 4.21 17.44 25.73
C VAL A 374 5.70 17.35 26.03
N PHE A 375 6.46 18.36 25.64
CA PHE A 375 7.81 18.60 26.14
C PHE A 375 7.69 19.35 27.46
N LEU A 376 8.13 18.73 28.55
CA LEU A 376 8.09 19.29 29.89
C LEU A 376 9.38 20.06 30.20
N ALA A 377 9.29 21.04 31.10
CA ALA A 377 10.40 21.92 31.46
C ALA A 377 11.56 21.18 32.17
N ASN A 378 11.33 19.94 32.62
CA ASN A 378 12.33 19.07 33.25
C ASN A 378 13.05 18.14 32.26
N ASN A 379 13.06 18.47 30.96
CA ASN A 379 13.65 17.67 29.87
C ASN A 379 13.06 16.26 29.70
N LYS A 380 11.84 16.02 30.21
CA LYS A 380 11.07 14.82 29.91
C LYS A 380 10.04 15.11 28.82
N THR A 381 9.69 14.08 28.07
CA THR A 381 8.61 14.13 27.08
C THR A 381 7.51 13.17 27.50
N LEU A 382 6.32 13.73 27.75
CA LEU A 382 5.11 12.99 28.10
C LEU A 382 4.34 12.66 26.82
N ARG A 383 3.90 11.41 26.70
CA ARG A 383 3.15 10.94 25.54
C ARG A 383 1.92 10.14 25.94
N ARG A 384 0.88 10.29 25.13
CA ARG A 384 -0.22 9.34 25.02
C ARG A 384 -0.38 8.98 23.56
N ARG A 385 -0.27 7.69 23.22
CA ARG A 385 -0.39 7.18 21.85
C ARG A 385 -1.66 6.37 21.70
N ARG A 386 -2.41 6.62 20.64
CA ARG A 386 -3.50 5.75 20.20
C ARG A 386 -2.93 4.61 19.38
N ILE A 387 -3.32 3.39 19.72
CA ILE A 387 -2.84 2.17 19.06
C ILE A 387 -3.75 1.85 17.88
N GLU A 388 -3.19 1.88 16.67
CA GLU A 388 -3.86 1.39 15.47
C GLU A 388 -3.65 -0.12 15.33
N LEU A 389 -4.71 -0.88 15.61
CA LEU A 389 -4.71 -2.35 15.55
C LEU A 389 -4.96 -2.84 14.13
N ASN A 390 -4.45 -4.03 13.79
CA ASN A 390 -4.94 -4.76 12.62
C ASN A 390 -6.44 -5.07 12.83
N TYR A 391 -7.26 -4.94 11.79
CA TYR A 391 -8.71 -5.19 11.88
C TYR A 391 -9.05 -6.63 12.32
N LYS A 392 -8.16 -7.61 12.16
CA LYS A 392 -8.33 -8.96 12.70
C LYS A 392 -8.06 -9.05 14.20
N ASP A 393 -7.22 -8.15 14.69
CA ASP A 393 -6.79 -8.11 16.08
C ASP A 393 -7.76 -7.29 16.95
N VAL A 394 -8.80 -6.68 16.38
CA VAL A 394 -9.90 -6.03 17.14
C VAL A 394 -11.09 -6.96 17.41
N ILE A 395 -11.03 -8.20 16.91
CA ILE A 395 -12.13 -9.18 17.00
C ILE A 395 -12.00 -10.02 18.28
N PHE A 396 -13.04 -10.00 19.12
CA PHE A 396 -13.17 -10.73 20.38
C PHE A 396 -13.90 -12.05 20.16
N ASN A 397 -13.61 -13.05 20.99
CA ASN A 397 -14.31 -14.33 20.97
C ASN A 397 -15.28 -14.43 22.14
N LEU A 398 -16.51 -14.90 21.89
CA LEU A 398 -17.52 -15.18 22.91
C LEU A 398 -17.71 -16.70 23.02
N ASP A 399 -17.29 -17.27 24.14
CA ASP A 399 -17.66 -18.62 24.55
C ASP A 399 -19.09 -18.59 25.10
N LYS A 400 -20.06 -19.02 24.29
CA LYS A 400 -21.48 -19.05 24.67
C LYS A 400 -21.77 -20.10 25.76
N GLN A 401 -21.01 -21.18 25.84
CA GLN A 401 -21.23 -22.23 26.84
C GLN A 401 -20.85 -21.72 28.22
N ASN A 402 -19.68 -21.09 28.32
CA ASN A 402 -19.17 -20.58 29.58
C ASN A 402 -19.58 -19.12 29.88
N ASN A 403 -20.19 -18.43 28.90
CA ASN A 403 -20.60 -17.02 28.98
C ASN A 403 -19.42 -16.07 29.24
N ILE A 404 -18.34 -16.24 28.46
CA ILE A 404 -17.06 -15.54 28.65
C ILE A 404 -16.66 -14.87 27.34
N VAL A 405 -16.25 -13.61 27.42
CA VAL A 405 -15.60 -12.93 26.29
C VAL A 405 -14.09 -12.92 26.50
N THR A 406 -13.34 -13.29 25.47
CA THR A 406 -11.87 -13.37 25.49
C THR A 406 -11.24 -12.62 24.32
N TRP A 407 -10.07 -12.02 24.56
CA TRP A 407 -9.26 -11.34 23.55
C TRP A 407 -7.80 -11.25 23.98
N THR A 408 -6.88 -11.12 23.03
CA THR A 408 -5.46 -10.96 23.34
C THR A 408 -4.96 -9.66 22.72
N PHE A 409 -4.53 -8.72 23.57
CA PHE A 409 -3.79 -7.55 23.12
C PHE A 409 -2.34 -7.96 22.85
N LYS A 410 -2.04 -8.23 21.57
CA LYS A 410 -0.76 -8.83 21.15
C LYS A 410 0.45 -7.97 21.54
N LYS A 411 1.53 -8.65 21.95
CA LYS A 411 2.79 -8.03 22.39
C LYS A 411 3.35 -6.98 21.44
N GLN A 412 3.22 -7.21 20.13
CA GLN A 412 3.73 -6.33 19.09
C GLN A 412 3.27 -4.87 19.21
N TYR A 413 2.09 -4.63 19.79
CA TYR A 413 1.48 -3.31 19.88
C TYR A 413 2.03 -2.42 20.99
N TYR A 414 2.68 -2.99 22.01
CA TYR A 414 3.19 -2.24 23.16
C TYR A 414 4.68 -2.43 23.41
N GLN A 415 5.31 -3.53 22.95
CA GLN A 415 6.70 -3.85 23.29
C GLN A 415 7.68 -2.72 22.92
N LYS A 416 7.55 -2.15 21.72
CA LYS A 416 8.43 -1.07 21.22
C LYS A 416 8.28 0.23 22.02
N LEU A 417 7.19 0.39 22.77
CA LEU A 417 6.93 1.54 23.61
C LEU A 417 7.36 1.28 25.06
N LEU A 418 6.93 0.16 25.63
CA LEU A 418 6.97 -0.09 27.08
C LEU A 418 8.15 -0.93 27.56
N GLU A 419 8.85 -1.63 26.66
CA GLU A 419 10.03 -2.46 27.00
C GLU A 419 11.36 -1.76 26.70
N ARG A 420 11.34 -0.46 26.36
CA ARG A 420 12.55 0.36 26.20
C ARG A 420 13.08 0.82 27.56
N GLN A 421 14.39 1.12 27.61
CA GLN A 421 15.01 1.75 28.78
C GLN A 421 14.42 3.15 29.02
N ASN A 422 14.44 3.60 30.28
CA ASN A 422 14.01 4.94 30.72
C ASN A 422 12.53 5.29 30.47
N GLN A 423 11.66 4.27 30.44
CA GLN A 423 10.21 4.47 30.42
C GLN A 423 9.66 4.58 31.85
N GLU A 424 9.03 5.70 32.16
CA GLU A 424 8.43 6.02 33.45
C GLU A 424 6.92 6.22 33.32
N ASN A 425 6.18 6.02 34.41
CA ASN A 425 4.73 6.24 34.50
C ASN A 425 3.93 5.57 33.35
N ALA A 426 4.38 4.38 32.94
CA ALA A 426 3.82 3.66 31.82
C ALA A 426 2.45 3.05 32.16
N LYS A 427 1.42 3.37 31.37
CA LYS A 427 0.06 2.83 31.53
C LYS A 427 -0.53 2.40 30.20
N ILE A 428 -1.32 1.33 30.23
CA ILE A 428 -2.14 0.89 29.09
C ILE A 428 -3.60 1.18 29.44
N ASN A 429 -4.23 2.03 28.65
CA ASN A 429 -5.62 2.42 28.82
C ASN A 429 -6.48 1.68 27.79
N PHE A 430 -7.42 0.88 28.27
CA PHE A 430 -8.42 0.20 27.45
C PHE A 430 -9.77 0.88 27.61
N HIS A 431 -10.49 1.05 26.51
CA HIS A 431 -11.91 1.34 26.52
C HIS A 431 -12.65 0.20 25.83
N PHE A 432 -13.44 -0.55 26.59
CA PHE A 432 -14.25 -1.65 26.07
C PHE A 432 -15.68 -1.18 25.75
N ASN A 433 -16.11 -1.45 24.52
CA ASN A 433 -17.45 -1.13 24.01
C ASN A 433 -18.46 -2.17 24.50
N THR A 434 -18.83 -2.08 25.78
CA THR A 434 -19.77 -3.01 26.43
C THR A 434 -20.57 -2.33 27.54
N ASN A 435 -21.84 -2.72 27.69
CA ASN A 435 -22.70 -2.29 28.79
C ASN A 435 -23.97 -3.18 28.87
N ILE A 436 -24.87 -2.88 29.82
CA ILE A 436 -26.21 -3.48 29.90
C ILE A 436 -27.00 -3.22 28.60
N ALA A 437 -27.58 -4.26 28.01
CA ALA A 437 -28.33 -4.17 26.75
C ALA A 437 -29.82 -3.91 27.00
N TYR A 438 -30.12 -2.81 27.69
CA TYR A 438 -31.50 -2.34 27.84
C TYR A 438 -31.93 -1.62 26.55
N LEU A 439 -33.05 -1.99 25.93
CA LEU A 439 -33.45 -1.53 24.59
C LEU A 439 -34.26 -0.21 24.60
N ASP A 440 -33.73 0.83 25.23
CA ASP A 440 -34.31 2.19 25.16
C ASP A 440 -33.61 3.06 24.09
N ASN A 441 -33.97 4.35 24.01
CA ASN A 441 -33.37 5.31 23.07
C ASN A 441 -31.86 5.55 23.26
N ASN A 442 -31.29 5.14 24.40
CA ASN A 442 -29.88 5.28 24.77
C ASN A 442 -29.08 3.97 24.65
N ALA A 443 -29.65 2.89 24.09
CA ALA A 443 -28.98 1.59 23.97
C ALA A 443 -27.60 1.69 23.30
N PHE A 444 -27.52 2.36 22.15
CA PHE A 444 -26.26 2.58 21.44
C PHE A 444 -25.29 3.46 22.24
N SER A 445 -25.78 4.58 22.80
CA SER A 445 -24.91 5.54 23.48
C SER A 445 -24.31 4.96 24.75
N ARG A 446 -25.03 4.08 25.46
CA ARG A 446 -24.49 3.35 26.62
C ARG A 446 -23.33 2.43 26.31
N VAL A 447 -23.28 1.87 25.10
CA VAL A 447 -22.23 0.93 24.68
C VAL A 447 -21.04 1.65 24.06
N PHE A 448 -21.27 2.67 23.24
CA PHE A 448 -20.24 3.25 22.36
C PHE A 448 -19.71 4.61 22.79
N LYS A 449 -20.36 5.32 23.73
CA LYS A 449 -19.80 6.57 24.24
C LYS A 449 -18.65 6.29 25.20
N HIS A 450 -17.61 7.10 25.06
CA HIS A 450 -16.39 7.00 25.88
C HIS A 450 -16.64 7.03 27.39
N ASP A 451 -17.61 7.83 27.85
CA ASP A 451 -17.96 8.00 29.27
C ASP A 451 -18.94 6.93 29.81
N LYS A 452 -19.40 6.01 28.96
CA LYS A 452 -20.40 4.98 29.32
C LYS A 452 -19.89 3.55 29.23
N GLY A 453 -19.04 3.24 28.25
CA GLY A 453 -18.35 1.94 28.19
C GLY A 453 -17.40 1.71 29.38
N ILE A 454 -16.70 0.58 29.37
CA ILE A 454 -15.79 0.23 30.47
C ILE A 454 -14.39 0.79 30.17
N ASN A 455 -13.93 1.74 30.98
CA ASN A 455 -12.57 2.28 30.92
C ASN A 455 -11.68 1.62 31.98
N VAL A 456 -10.54 1.06 31.56
CA VAL A 456 -9.55 0.43 32.44
C VAL A 456 -8.18 1.03 32.16
N SER A 457 -7.45 1.40 33.22
CA SER A 457 -6.05 1.81 33.13
C SER A 457 -5.20 0.81 33.90
N LEU A 458 -4.28 0.14 33.22
CA LEU A 458 -3.33 -0.80 33.82
C LEU A 458 -1.97 -0.12 33.98
N ASP A 459 -1.42 -0.13 35.19
CA ASP A 459 -0.02 0.24 35.41
C ASP A 459 0.89 -0.87 34.88
N TRP A 460 1.85 -0.50 34.03
CA TRP A 460 2.72 -1.48 33.38
C TRP A 460 3.65 -2.21 34.35
N ASN A 461 4.13 -1.53 35.39
CA ASN A 461 5.01 -2.15 36.39
C ASN A 461 4.21 -3.08 37.32
N GLU A 462 2.99 -2.70 37.67
CA GLU A 462 2.06 -3.58 38.38
C GLU A 462 1.74 -4.83 37.56
N LEU A 463 1.38 -4.68 36.27
CA LEU A 463 1.06 -5.81 35.41
C LEU A 463 2.25 -6.76 35.24
N LYS A 464 3.47 -6.23 35.04
CA LYS A 464 4.69 -7.05 34.94
C LYS A 464 4.97 -7.84 36.22
N SER A 465 4.77 -7.24 37.38
CA SER A 465 5.09 -7.84 38.69
C SER A 465 4.03 -8.85 39.12
N LYS A 466 2.74 -8.50 39.02
CA LYS A 466 1.63 -9.38 39.42
C LYS A 466 1.30 -10.44 38.38
N LYS A 467 1.65 -10.21 37.11
CA LYS A 467 1.26 -10.98 35.91
C LYS A 467 -0.24 -11.03 35.64
N ILE A 468 -1.07 -11.11 36.67
CA ILE A 468 -2.52 -11.14 36.59
C ILE A 468 -3.10 -9.95 37.36
N ILE A 469 -3.97 -9.17 36.71
CA ILE A 469 -4.77 -8.11 37.34
C ILE A 469 -6.25 -8.47 37.17
N GLN A 470 -7.00 -8.42 38.27
CA GLN A 470 -8.45 -8.66 38.28
C GLN A 470 -9.19 -7.42 38.78
N ILE A 471 -10.26 -7.04 38.07
CA ILE A 471 -11.06 -5.86 38.38
C ILE A 471 -12.53 -6.27 38.38
N ASN A 472 -13.21 -6.07 39.50
CA ASN A 472 -14.66 -6.23 39.58
C ASN A 472 -15.32 -4.87 39.34
N GLY A 473 -16.46 -4.87 38.66
CA GLY A 473 -17.23 -3.66 38.40
C GLY A 473 -18.71 -3.96 38.17
N THR A 474 -19.46 -2.91 37.88
CA THR A 474 -20.88 -2.99 37.59
C THR A 474 -21.21 -2.21 36.32
N THR A 475 -22.21 -2.68 35.56
CA THR A 475 -22.76 -1.89 34.45
C THR A 475 -23.43 -0.61 34.94
N GLU A 476 -23.84 0.26 34.02
CA GLU A 476 -24.73 1.37 34.38
C GLU A 476 -26.04 0.84 34.96
N THR A 477 -26.61 1.56 35.93
CA THR A 477 -27.93 1.26 36.48
C THR A 477 -29.01 1.80 35.54
N VAL A 478 -29.80 0.91 34.94
CA VAL A 478 -30.90 1.29 34.04
C VAL A 478 -32.18 0.63 34.53
N ASN A 479 -33.22 1.42 34.81
CA ASN A 479 -34.50 0.94 35.34
C ASN A 479 -34.32 -0.04 36.54
N ASN A 480 -33.49 0.35 37.51
CA ASN A 480 -33.10 -0.42 38.69
C ASN A 480 -32.36 -1.76 38.41
N LYS A 481 -31.88 -1.97 37.19
CA LYS A 481 -31.05 -3.14 36.82
C LYS A 481 -29.59 -2.76 36.73
N VAL A 482 -28.76 -3.59 37.34
CA VAL A 482 -27.31 -3.50 37.33
C VAL A 482 -26.74 -4.91 37.25
N ILE A 483 -25.65 -5.08 36.50
CA ILE A 483 -25.00 -6.37 36.29
C ILE A 483 -23.56 -6.26 36.79
N ASN A 484 -23.19 -7.17 37.69
CA ASN A 484 -21.83 -7.25 38.19
C ASN A 484 -20.96 -8.04 37.21
N TYR A 485 -19.73 -7.58 36.97
CA TYR A 485 -18.77 -8.24 36.10
C TYR A 485 -17.38 -8.31 36.74
N LYS A 486 -16.55 -9.20 36.18
CA LYS A 486 -15.13 -9.33 36.48
C LYS A 486 -14.33 -9.28 35.18
N LEU A 487 -13.30 -8.44 35.17
CA LEU A 487 -12.28 -8.38 34.13
C LEU A 487 -11.01 -9.06 34.64
N THR A 488 -10.37 -9.86 33.80
CA THR A 488 -9.05 -10.42 34.09
C THR A 488 -8.09 -10.06 32.96
N PHE A 489 -6.91 -9.55 33.33
CA PHE A 489 -5.80 -9.30 32.43
C PHE A 489 -4.63 -10.19 32.84
N ASN A 490 -4.17 -11.06 31.95
CA ASN A 490 -3.07 -11.98 32.20
C ASN A 490 -1.94 -11.71 31.19
N LEU A 491 -0.77 -11.33 31.68
CA LEU A 491 0.41 -11.11 30.84
C LEU A 491 1.09 -12.43 30.50
N THR A 492 1.08 -12.78 29.21
CA THR A 492 1.71 -13.97 28.63
C THR A 492 2.83 -13.58 27.66
N ASP A 493 3.49 -14.57 27.06
CA ASP A 493 4.53 -14.31 26.05
C ASP A 493 3.95 -13.75 24.74
N GLU A 494 2.70 -14.10 24.42
CA GLU A 494 2.01 -13.65 23.20
C GLU A 494 1.43 -12.23 23.35
N GLY A 495 1.10 -11.80 24.58
CA GLY A 495 0.52 -10.49 24.84
C GLY A 495 -0.19 -10.40 26.19
N ILE A 496 -1.24 -9.58 26.25
CA ILE A 496 -2.11 -9.47 27.42
C ILE A 496 -3.46 -10.13 27.09
N ASP A 497 -3.71 -11.27 27.71
CA ASP A 497 -4.98 -11.98 27.60
C ASP A 497 -6.03 -11.30 28.48
N PHE A 498 -7.11 -10.89 27.84
CA PHE A 498 -8.29 -10.28 28.44
C PHE A 498 -9.43 -11.29 28.55
N LYS A 499 -10.12 -11.26 29.69
CA LYS A 499 -11.33 -12.02 29.96
C LYS A 499 -12.40 -11.15 30.61
N TYR A 500 -13.63 -11.20 30.11
CA TYR A 500 -14.82 -10.60 30.71
C TYR A 500 -15.80 -11.69 31.16
N GLU A 501 -16.27 -11.60 32.40
CA GLU A 501 -17.22 -12.56 33.01
C GLU A 501 -18.33 -11.81 33.76
N ILE A 502 -19.57 -12.28 33.65
CA ILE A 502 -20.66 -11.84 34.54
C ILE A 502 -20.53 -12.61 35.87
N ILE A 503 -20.71 -11.92 37.00
CA ILE A 503 -20.64 -12.52 38.34
C ILE A 503 -21.94 -12.29 39.11
N GLY A 504 -22.29 -13.21 40.00
CA GLY A 504 -23.42 -13.08 40.93
C GLY A 504 -24.81 -13.44 40.40
N ASN A 505 -25.01 -13.53 39.08
CA ASN A 505 -26.25 -14.05 38.48
C ASN A 505 -25.97 -14.86 37.21
N ASN A 506 -26.29 -16.16 37.24
CA ASN A 506 -26.00 -17.10 36.16
C ASN A 506 -27.01 -17.05 35.00
N ASP A 507 -28.16 -16.39 35.21
CA ASP A 507 -29.22 -16.26 34.21
C ASP A 507 -28.88 -15.21 33.14
N TYR A 508 -28.04 -14.24 33.49
CA TYR A 508 -27.61 -13.19 32.58
C TYR A 508 -26.59 -13.70 31.57
N LYS A 509 -26.86 -13.47 30.28
CA LYS A 509 -25.98 -13.86 29.18
C LYS A 509 -25.44 -12.65 28.41
N ILE A 510 -24.25 -12.83 27.85
CA ILE A 510 -23.56 -11.87 27.00
C ILE A 510 -23.95 -12.15 25.54
N VAL A 511 -24.25 -11.09 24.80
CA VAL A 511 -24.44 -11.10 23.34
C VAL A 511 -23.52 -10.09 22.69
N GLY A 512 -23.16 -10.31 21.43
CA GLY A 512 -22.16 -9.43 20.80
C GLY A 512 -22.12 -9.40 19.28
N ASN A 513 -23.07 -10.07 18.62
CA ASN A 513 -23.22 -10.06 17.17
C ASN A 513 -24.37 -9.11 16.76
N ASN A 514 -24.38 -8.70 15.49
CA ASN A 514 -25.45 -7.92 14.87
C ASN A 514 -25.86 -6.69 15.69
N VAL A 515 -24.91 -5.76 15.89
CA VAL A 515 -25.08 -4.55 16.70
C VAL A 515 -26.41 -3.82 16.46
N LEU A 516 -26.84 -3.70 15.20
CA LEU A 516 -28.06 -2.98 14.85
C LEU A 516 -29.33 -3.69 15.30
N GLU A 517 -29.39 -5.01 15.13
CA GLU A 517 -30.51 -5.84 15.56
C GLU A 517 -30.54 -5.96 17.09
N THR A 518 -29.37 -6.17 17.71
CA THR A 518 -29.26 -6.42 19.16
C THR A 518 -29.50 -5.17 20.00
N LEU A 519 -29.13 -3.97 19.52
CA LEU A 519 -29.31 -2.71 20.25
C LEU A 519 -30.43 -1.83 19.68
N GLN A 520 -31.29 -2.39 18.82
CA GLN A 520 -32.42 -1.64 18.28
C GLN A 520 -33.31 -1.14 19.41
N ALA A 521 -33.58 0.17 19.44
CA ALA A 521 -34.43 0.77 20.44
C ALA A 521 -35.87 0.22 20.31
N ASN A 522 -36.38 -0.34 21.41
CA ASN A 522 -37.75 -0.77 21.57
C ASN A 522 -38.12 -0.64 23.05
N SER A 523 -38.48 0.58 23.48
CA SER A 523 -38.71 0.93 24.88
C SER A 523 -39.84 0.12 25.56
N ASN A 524 -40.67 -0.57 24.78
CA ASN A 524 -41.75 -1.42 25.27
C ASN A 524 -41.33 -2.89 25.45
N ALA A 525 -40.16 -3.29 24.96
CA ALA A 525 -39.67 -4.65 25.11
C ALA A 525 -39.25 -4.92 26.58
N PRO A 526 -39.67 -6.04 27.19
CA PRO A 526 -39.14 -6.43 28.49
C PRO A 526 -37.63 -6.69 28.38
N PHE A 527 -36.91 -6.43 29.47
CA PHE A 527 -35.50 -6.77 29.55
C PHE A 527 -35.31 -8.29 29.47
N ASP A 528 -34.46 -8.73 28.56
CA ASP A 528 -34.20 -10.14 28.29
C ASP A 528 -32.90 -10.58 28.96
N ASN A 529 -32.99 -11.47 29.96
CA ASN A 529 -31.82 -12.00 30.67
C ASN A 529 -30.87 -12.76 29.72
N SER A 530 -31.39 -13.37 28.65
CA SER A 530 -30.58 -14.06 27.64
C SER A 530 -29.78 -13.11 26.74
N LYS A 531 -30.02 -11.79 26.87
CA LYS A 531 -29.30 -10.72 26.18
C LYS A 531 -28.93 -9.60 27.16
N ALA A 532 -28.61 -9.93 28.40
CA ALA A 532 -28.48 -8.95 29.48
C ALA A 532 -27.35 -7.94 29.25
N VAL A 533 -26.20 -8.38 28.71
CA VAL A 533 -25.03 -7.54 28.40
C VAL A 533 -24.75 -7.59 26.92
N TYR A 534 -24.52 -6.43 26.31
CA TYR A 534 -23.96 -6.35 24.98
C TYR A 534 -22.45 -6.10 25.06
N PHE A 535 -21.66 -6.90 24.35
CA PHE A 535 -20.23 -6.72 24.17
C PHE A 535 -19.93 -6.68 22.68
N ASN A 536 -19.39 -5.57 22.16
CA ASN A 536 -19.09 -5.49 20.73
C ASN A 536 -17.96 -6.46 20.34
N LEU A 537 -18.26 -7.55 19.63
CA LEU A 537 -17.22 -8.55 19.31
C LEU A 537 -16.34 -8.13 18.12
N SER A 538 -16.82 -7.24 17.25
CA SER A 538 -16.13 -6.87 16.01
C SER A 538 -15.19 -5.67 16.17
N TYR A 539 -15.40 -4.87 17.22
CA TYR A 539 -14.52 -3.75 17.59
C TYR A 539 -14.63 -3.54 19.11
N GLY A 540 -14.17 -4.53 19.87
CA GLY A 540 -14.46 -4.62 21.31
C GLY A 540 -13.71 -3.61 22.15
N ALA A 541 -12.51 -3.19 21.73
CA ALA A 541 -11.70 -2.24 22.49
C ALA A 541 -11.01 -1.20 21.61
N THR A 542 -10.81 -0.01 22.18
CA THR A 542 -9.75 0.91 21.77
C THR A 542 -8.67 0.96 22.84
N VAL A 543 -7.43 1.24 22.43
CA VAL A 543 -6.27 1.23 23.32
C VAL A 543 -5.44 2.49 23.15
N THR A 544 -5.07 3.10 24.27
CA THR A 544 -4.02 4.12 24.32
C THR A 544 -2.93 3.75 25.31
N ILE A 545 -1.71 4.23 25.07
CA ILE A 545 -0.56 3.97 25.94
C ILE A 545 0.06 5.29 26.36
N ASP A 546 0.17 5.46 27.68
CA ASP A 546 0.78 6.61 28.32
C ASP A 546 2.18 6.25 28.79
N TYR A 547 3.14 7.16 28.61
CA TYR A 547 4.48 6.98 29.14
C TYR A 547 5.27 8.30 29.11
N LEU A 548 6.33 8.31 29.91
CA LEU A 548 7.26 9.42 30.06
C LEU A 548 8.69 8.92 29.79
N ASN A 549 9.46 9.64 28.98
CA ASN A 549 10.89 9.37 28.80
C ASN A 549 11.69 10.66 28.51
N ASN A 550 13.01 10.54 28.34
CA ASN A 550 13.92 11.64 28.02
C ASN A 550 14.28 11.72 26.52
N ILE A 551 13.52 11.07 25.64
CA ILE A 551 13.75 11.08 24.20
C ILE A 551 12.83 12.13 23.59
N SER A 552 13.36 13.16 22.93
CA SER A 552 12.52 14.20 22.33
C SER A 552 11.81 13.72 21.05
N GLN A 553 12.51 12.97 20.20
CA GLN A 553 12.01 12.43 18.94
C GLN A 553 12.24 10.92 18.88
N GLU A 554 11.16 10.14 18.81
CA GLU A 554 11.23 8.68 18.79
C GLU A 554 11.22 8.13 17.37
N VAL A 555 12.23 7.30 17.08
CA VAL A 555 12.33 6.46 15.89
C VAL A 555 12.35 5.00 16.35
N PHE A 556 11.65 4.12 15.64
CA PHE A 556 11.46 2.71 15.99
C PHE A 556 12.01 1.72 14.94
N LYS A 557 12.54 2.24 13.83
CA LYS A 557 13.13 1.48 12.72
C LYS A 557 14.40 2.16 12.23
N GLU A 558 15.36 1.37 11.76
CA GLU A 558 16.60 1.87 11.17
C GLU A 558 16.41 2.37 9.74
N ASP A 559 15.71 1.60 8.91
CA ASP A 559 15.39 1.99 7.53
C ASP A 559 14.27 3.05 7.53
N LYS A 560 14.42 4.07 6.67
CA LYS A 560 13.40 5.11 6.49
C LYS A 560 12.17 4.55 5.80
N THR A 561 11.00 4.92 6.29
CA THR A 561 9.72 4.69 5.58
C THR A 561 9.51 5.72 4.48
N ASN A 562 8.70 5.39 3.49
CA ASN A 562 8.31 6.26 2.36
C ASN A 562 9.48 7.00 1.71
N TRP A 563 10.66 6.38 1.63
CA TRP A 563 11.87 7.07 1.17
C TRP A 563 11.73 7.45 -0.31
N PHE A 564 12.11 8.68 -0.66
CA PHE A 564 12.21 9.11 -2.06
C PHE A 564 13.47 8.51 -2.66
N ASP A 565 13.35 7.27 -3.13
CA ASP A 565 14.43 6.45 -3.67
C ASP A 565 14.38 6.46 -5.19
N TYR A 566 15.20 7.32 -5.79
CA TYR A 566 15.33 7.38 -7.24
C TYR A 566 16.00 6.13 -7.77
N LYS A 567 16.99 5.58 -7.06
CA LYS A 567 17.72 4.37 -7.51
C LYS A 567 16.79 3.16 -7.64
N ASN A 568 15.89 2.97 -6.68
CA ASN A 568 14.91 1.88 -6.67
C ASN A 568 13.52 2.28 -7.20
N MET A 569 13.41 3.41 -7.92
CA MET A 569 12.12 3.81 -8.49
C MET A 569 11.59 2.79 -9.51
N SER A 570 10.28 2.79 -9.74
CA SER A 570 9.65 2.02 -10.81
C SER A 570 9.07 2.92 -11.90
N PHE A 571 9.11 2.40 -13.12
CA PHE A 571 8.51 3.02 -14.29
C PHE A 571 7.83 1.92 -15.11
N THR A 572 6.50 1.90 -15.08
CA THR A 572 5.70 0.84 -15.73
C THR A 572 5.15 1.30 -17.06
N ASN A 573 4.36 0.45 -17.73
CA ASN A 573 3.62 0.81 -18.94
C ASN A 573 2.49 1.86 -18.71
N GLU A 574 2.33 2.33 -17.47
CA GLU A 574 1.58 3.54 -17.15
C GLU A 574 2.34 4.83 -17.47
N ASN A 575 3.65 4.74 -17.72
CA ASN A 575 4.53 5.88 -18.02
C ASN A 575 4.56 6.95 -16.92
N VAL A 576 4.37 6.53 -15.67
CA VAL A 576 4.40 7.40 -14.48
C VAL A 576 5.60 7.01 -13.60
N PRO A 577 6.44 7.96 -13.18
CA PRO A 577 7.51 7.70 -12.23
C PRO A 577 6.97 7.41 -10.82
N LEU A 578 7.49 6.35 -10.19
CA LEU A 578 7.08 5.88 -8.87
C LEU A 578 8.31 5.81 -7.96
N ILE A 579 8.51 6.82 -7.13
CA ILE A 579 9.78 7.06 -6.40
C ILE A 579 9.73 6.72 -4.91
N ILE A 580 8.56 6.42 -4.35
CA ILE A 580 8.41 6.12 -2.92
C ILE A 580 8.70 4.64 -2.70
N TYR A 581 9.77 4.33 -1.97
CA TYR A 581 10.24 2.96 -1.76
C TYR A 581 10.48 2.66 -0.27
N ASN A 582 10.09 1.47 0.16
CA ASN A 582 10.25 0.98 1.53
C ASN A 582 11.19 -0.23 1.55
N LYS A 583 12.46 0.02 1.89
CA LYS A 583 13.51 -1.01 1.84
C LYS A 583 13.26 -2.18 2.80
N ASP A 584 12.67 -1.90 3.96
CA ASP A 584 12.35 -2.86 5.00
C ASP A 584 11.30 -3.90 4.57
N TYR A 585 10.52 -3.63 3.51
CA TYR A 585 9.56 -4.60 2.98
C TYR A 585 10.28 -5.85 2.46
N ASN A 586 11.49 -5.71 1.91
CA ASN A 586 12.32 -6.85 1.52
C ASN A 586 12.85 -7.66 2.70
N LYS A 587 12.68 -7.16 3.93
CA LYS A 587 13.06 -7.81 5.19
C LYS A 587 11.83 -8.35 5.94
N GLY A 588 10.66 -8.41 5.27
CA GLY A 588 9.40 -8.92 5.83
C GLY A 588 8.55 -7.89 6.58
N ALA A 589 9.00 -6.64 6.71
CA ALA A 589 8.39 -5.62 7.58
C ALA A 589 7.13 -4.93 7.02
N MET A 590 6.65 -5.32 5.83
CA MET A 590 5.53 -4.68 5.11
C MET A 590 4.31 -4.42 6.01
N PHE A 591 3.90 -5.43 6.75
CA PHE A 591 2.71 -5.41 7.61
C PHE A 591 3.04 -5.41 9.11
N GLU A 592 4.31 -5.20 9.46
CA GLU A 592 4.75 -5.08 10.85
C GLU A 592 4.23 -3.78 11.47
N TYR A 593 3.80 -3.83 12.73
CA TYR A 593 3.36 -2.65 13.48
C TYR A 593 4.53 -1.68 13.76
N ASP A 594 4.27 -0.40 13.52
CA ASP A 594 5.15 0.69 13.92
C ASP A 594 4.36 1.71 14.79
N PRO A 595 4.85 2.11 15.98
CA PRO A 595 4.15 3.08 16.81
C PRO A 595 3.95 4.46 16.16
N ASN A 596 4.69 4.79 15.09
CA ASN A 596 4.54 6.03 14.32
C ASN A 596 3.64 5.86 13.07
N GLN A 597 3.06 4.67 12.81
CA GLN A 597 2.35 4.38 11.55
C GLN A 597 1.13 5.27 11.26
N ASN A 598 0.54 5.90 12.28
CA ASN A 598 -0.60 6.83 12.19
C ASN A 598 -0.21 8.31 12.40
N LEU A 599 1.08 8.66 12.28
CA LEU A 599 1.60 10.03 12.43
C LEU A 599 2.16 10.56 11.09
N PRO A 600 1.39 11.29 10.27
CA PRO A 600 1.86 11.78 8.96
C PRO A 600 3.12 12.65 9.01
N TYR A 601 3.32 13.41 10.09
CA TYR A 601 4.53 14.21 10.31
C TYR A 601 5.78 13.37 10.67
N LYS A 602 5.63 12.05 10.82
CA LYS A 602 6.70 11.04 10.94
C LYS A 602 6.91 10.29 9.62
N PHE A 603 6.79 11.01 8.50
CA PHE A 603 6.74 10.46 7.14
C PHE A 603 7.85 9.43 6.85
N HIS A 604 9.09 9.72 7.28
CA HIS A 604 10.24 8.82 7.11
C HIS A 604 10.64 8.00 8.35
N GLU A 605 9.83 8.07 9.41
CA GLU A 605 10.14 7.54 10.75
C GLU A 605 9.09 6.53 11.23
N GLY A 606 8.42 5.83 10.30
CA GLY A 606 7.46 4.77 10.61
C GLY A 606 6.04 5.00 10.07
N TYR A 607 5.72 6.19 9.55
CA TYR A 607 4.40 6.46 8.97
C TYR A 607 4.10 5.52 7.79
N LYS A 608 2.90 4.94 7.78
CA LYS A 608 2.40 4.14 6.66
C LYS A 608 1.36 4.95 5.88
N LEU A 609 1.57 5.08 4.57
CA LEU A 609 0.58 5.68 3.67
C LEU A 609 -0.66 4.78 3.59
N ASP A 610 -1.84 5.33 3.32
CA ASP A 610 -3.06 4.51 3.24
C ASP A 610 -2.97 3.50 2.08
N ILE A 611 -2.41 3.93 0.96
CA ILE A 611 -2.13 3.11 -0.23
C ILE A 611 -0.72 3.44 -0.72
N GLU A 612 0.05 2.40 -1.02
CA GLU A 612 1.40 2.47 -1.57
C GLU A 612 1.46 1.69 -2.89
N TYR A 613 2.34 2.11 -3.80
CA TYR A 613 2.59 1.33 -5.00
C TYR A 613 3.39 0.07 -4.63
N MET A 614 2.91 -1.08 -5.08
CA MET A 614 3.63 -2.34 -4.90
C MET A 614 4.67 -2.47 -6.01
N HIS A 615 5.93 -2.23 -5.69
CA HIS A 615 7.00 -2.36 -6.68
C HIS A 615 7.20 -3.83 -7.07
N TYR A 616 7.20 -4.12 -8.38
CA TYR A 616 7.41 -5.47 -8.89
C TYR A 616 8.75 -6.08 -8.45
N HIS A 617 9.75 -5.24 -8.17
CA HIS A 617 11.09 -5.67 -7.77
C HIS A 617 11.25 -5.88 -6.25
N TYR A 618 10.19 -5.68 -5.44
CA TYR A 618 10.23 -6.12 -4.04
C TYR A 618 10.50 -7.63 -3.97
N GLN A 619 11.36 -8.02 -3.06
CA GLN A 619 11.82 -9.40 -2.86
C GLN A 619 10.92 -10.19 -1.92
N ASP A 620 9.99 -9.52 -1.23
CA ASP A 620 8.99 -10.13 -0.36
C ASP A 620 8.19 -11.21 -1.10
N SER A 621 8.05 -12.39 -0.50
CA SER A 621 7.36 -13.53 -1.12
C SER A 621 5.90 -13.21 -1.42
N ARG A 622 5.21 -12.44 -0.58
CA ARG A 622 3.80 -12.08 -0.77
C ARG A 622 3.58 -11.27 -2.05
N VAL A 623 4.53 -10.40 -2.39
CA VAL A 623 4.51 -9.61 -3.62
C VAL A 623 4.72 -10.51 -4.84
N LYS A 624 5.73 -11.39 -4.79
CA LYS A 624 6.04 -12.33 -5.87
C LYS A 624 4.87 -13.27 -6.12
N ASP A 625 4.31 -13.85 -5.06
CA ASP A 625 3.18 -14.76 -5.12
C ASP A 625 1.96 -14.09 -5.76
N LEU A 626 1.63 -12.86 -5.34
CA LEU A 626 0.50 -12.13 -5.91
C LEU A 626 0.69 -11.83 -7.40
N TYR A 627 1.86 -11.33 -7.82
CA TYR A 627 2.13 -11.12 -9.25
C TYR A 627 2.12 -12.45 -10.04
N ASN A 628 2.58 -13.55 -9.46
CA ASN A 628 2.49 -14.88 -10.08
C ASN A 628 1.07 -15.45 -10.12
N ARG A 629 0.08 -14.84 -9.44
CA ARG A 629 -1.34 -15.22 -9.50
C ARG A 629 -2.20 -14.27 -10.31
N ALA A 630 -1.78 -13.03 -10.50
CA ALA A 630 -2.52 -12.04 -11.26
C ALA A 630 -2.38 -12.30 -12.76
N SER A 631 -3.50 -12.31 -13.48
CA SER A 631 -3.52 -12.54 -14.93
C SER A 631 -4.43 -11.54 -15.63
N LEU A 632 -4.00 -11.06 -16.80
CA LEU A 632 -4.86 -10.30 -17.71
C LEU A 632 -5.86 -11.27 -18.35
N ILE A 633 -7.15 -10.95 -18.30
CA ILE A 633 -8.18 -11.66 -19.06
C ILE A 633 -8.64 -10.75 -20.19
N TYR A 634 -8.55 -11.24 -21.42
CA TYR A 634 -9.09 -10.55 -22.58
C TYR A 634 -10.03 -11.47 -23.37
N LEU A 635 -11.24 -10.96 -23.63
CA LEU A 635 -12.28 -11.57 -24.44
C LEU A 635 -12.74 -10.53 -25.48
N THR A 636 -13.16 -10.94 -26.67
CA THR A 636 -13.65 -9.97 -27.66
C THR A 636 -14.80 -9.14 -27.09
N GLY A 637 -14.60 -7.83 -26.95
CA GLY A 637 -15.57 -6.89 -26.35
C GLY A 637 -15.55 -6.78 -24.82
N ALA A 638 -14.71 -7.53 -24.11
CA ALA A 638 -14.59 -7.48 -22.64
C ALA A 638 -13.14 -7.68 -22.17
N GLN A 639 -12.76 -7.02 -21.08
CA GLN A 639 -11.42 -7.18 -20.49
C GLN A 639 -11.45 -7.02 -18.99
N GLY A 640 -10.51 -7.66 -18.32
CA GLY A 640 -10.36 -7.57 -16.88
C GLY A 640 -9.12 -8.27 -16.38
N THR A 641 -9.15 -8.58 -15.10
CA THR A 641 -8.11 -9.30 -14.38
C THR A 641 -8.70 -10.60 -13.83
N GLY A 642 -7.87 -11.62 -13.71
CA GLY A 642 -8.16 -12.83 -12.95
C GLY A 642 -7.12 -13.05 -11.86
N LEU A 643 -7.51 -13.80 -10.83
CA LEU A 643 -6.61 -14.24 -9.76
C LEU A 643 -6.66 -15.77 -9.62
N PHE A 644 -5.52 -16.43 -9.75
CA PHE A 644 -5.39 -17.85 -9.43
C PHE A 644 -5.38 -18.09 -7.91
N VAL A 645 -6.33 -18.89 -7.42
CA VAL A 645 -6.54 -19.08 -5.97
C VAL A 645 -5.98 -20.38 -5.43
N GLY A 646 -5.87 -21.42 -6.25
CA GLY A 646 -5.28 -22.69 -5.80
C GLY A 646 -5.49 -23.84 -6.78
N LYS A 647 -4.91 -24.99 -6.45
CA LYS A 647 -5.05 -26.23 -7.21
C LYS A 647 -6.46 -26.80 -7.05
N ALA A 648 -6.96 -27.40 -8.12
CA ALA A 648 -8.23 -28.13 -8.12
C ALA A 648 -8.07 -29.59 -7.67
N SER A 649 -6.85 -30.13 -7.67
CA SER A 649 -6.54 -31.51 -7.29
C SER A 649 -5.47 -31.58 -6.21
N LEU A 650 -5.51 -32.65 -5.41
CA LEU A 650 -4.44 -33.04 -4.48
C LEU A 650 -3.28 -33.76 -5.19
N ASP A 651 -3.50 -34.27 -6.40
CA ASP A 651 -2.43 -34.86 -7.21
C ASP A 651 -1.48 -33.75 -7.67
N SER A 652 -0.20 -33.87 -7.29
CA SER A 652 0.84 -32.91 -7.66
C SER A 652 1.12 -32.82 -9.16
N SER A 653 0.72 -33.84 -9.94
CA SER A 653 0.87 -33.91 -11.39
C SER A 653 -0.30 -33.29 -12.17
N ASP A 654 -1.46 -33.09 -11.52
CA ASP A 654 -2.63 -32.48 -12.14
C ASP A 654 -2.48 -30.95 -12.22
N GLY A 655 -2.53 -30.42 -13.43
CA GLY A 655 -2.37 -28.99 -13.73
C GLY A 655 -3.63 -28.15 -13.55
N LYS A 656 -4.75 -28.74 -13.14
CA LYS A 656 -6.02 -28.01 -12.98
C LYS A 656 -5.95 -27.03 -11.80
N MET A 657 -6.29 -25.76 -12.08
CA MET A 657 -6.31 -24.69 -11.09
C MET A 657 -7.64 -23.95 -11.08
N PHE A 658 -8.06 -23.53 -9.89
CA PHE A 658 -9.16 -22.59 -9.69
C PHE A 658 -8.66 -21.15 -9.79
N ALA A 659 -9.46 -20.32 -10.45
CA ALA A 659 -9.25 -18.89 -10.53
C ALA A 659 -10.57 -18.11 -10.43
N ILE A 660 -10.47 -16.84 -10.04
CA ILE A 660 -11.60 -15.94 -9.80
C ILE A 660 -11.51 -14.72 -10.72
N THR A 661 -12.67 -14.26 -11.22
CA THR A 661 -12.84 -12.96 -11.89
C THR A 661 -14.29 -12.45 -11.69
N ASN A 662 -14.71 -11.38 -12.38
CA ASN A 662 -16.12 -10.96 -12.39
C ASN A 662 -16.90 -11.64 -13.53
N ASN A 663 -18.22 -11.79 -13.39
CA ASN A 663 -19.08 -12.39 -14.41
C ASN A 663 -19.04 -11.58 -15.72
N HIS A 664 -19.02 -10.25 -15.62
CA HIS A 664 -18.99 -9.37 -16.80
C HIS A 664 -17.63 -9.39 -17.55
N VAL A 665 -16.54 -9.85 -16.92
CA VAL A 665 -15.22 -9.93 -17.58
C VAL A 665 -15.17 -11.08 -18.59
N ILE A 666 -15.86 -12.17 -18.28
CA ILE A 666 -15.92 -13.37 -19.13
C ILE A 666 -17.27 -13.54 -19.85
N ASN A 667 -18.15 -12.53 -19.76
CA ASN A 667 -19.51 -12.53 -20.31
C ASN A 667 -20.29 -13.82 -19.99
N ASN A 668 -20.26 -14.22 -18.72
CA ASN A 668 -20.98 -15.39 -18.23
C ASN A 668 -22.33 -14.99 -17.63
N ASP A 669 -23.36 -14.93 -18.48
CA ASP A 669 -24.73 -14.62 -18.06
C ASP A 669 -25.52 -15.85 -17.58
N SER A 670 -24.94 -17.05 -17.67
CA SER A 670 -25.58 -18.29 -17.25
C SER A 670 -25.61 -18.41 -15.71
N THR A 671 -26.71 -18.96 -15.19
CA THR A 671 -26.80 -19.41 -13.80
C THR A 671 -26.15 -20.79 -13.72
N VAL A 672 -24.92 -20.88 -13.20
CA VAL A 672 -24.23 -22.16 -13.03
C VAL A 672 -24.66 -22.76 -11.68
N GLN A 673 -25.90 -23.23 -11.61
CA GLN A 673 -26.43 -23.95 -10.44
C GLN A 673 -26.03 -25.44 -10.45
N ASP A 674 -25.90 -26.01 -11.65
CA ASP A 674 -25.31 -27.31 -11.89
C ASP A 674 -24.15 -27.13 -12.87
N PRO A 675 -22.90 -27.26 -12.41
CA PRO A 675 -21.73 -27.02 -13.26
C PRO A 675 -21.54 -28.13 -14.31
N THR A 676 -22.23 -29.27 -14.16
CA THR A 676 -22.17 -30.40 -15.10
C THR A 676 -23.06 -30.20 -16.33
N GLN A 677 -23.97 -29.22 -16.32
CA GLN A 677 -24.93 -28.98 -17.39
C GLN A 677 -24.66 -27.65 -18.11
N ASN A 678 -24.43 -27.71 -19.43
CA ASN A 678 -24.44 -26.56 -20.37
C ASN A 678 -23.75 -25.26 -19.89
N THR A 679 -22.55 -25.35 -19.33
CA THR A 679 -21.76 -24.14 -19.08
C THR A 679 -21.03 -23.70 -20.34
N ARG A 680 -21.24 -22.45 -20.77
CA ARG A 680 -20.47 -21.85 -21.87
C ARG A 680 -18.99 -21.87 -21.49
N ILE A 681 -18.16 -22.47 -22.35
CA ILE A 681 -16.69 -22.48 -22.24
C ILE A 681 -16.14 -21.35 -23.12
N PRO A 682 -15.85 -20.15 -22.59
CA PRO A 682 -15.28 -19.08 -23.38
C PRO A 682 -13.80 -19.37 -23.69
N GLN A 683 -13.38 -18.94 -24.87
CA GLN A 683 -11.98 -18.81 -25.21
C GLN A 683 -11.51 -17.40 -24.84
N VAL A 684 -10.51 -17.32 -23.96
CA VAL A 684 -9.95 -16.05 -23.47
C VAL A 684 -8.45 -16.01 -23.73
N ASP A 685 -7.92 -14.82 -23.95
CA ASP A 685 -6.48 -14.57 -23.93
C ASP A 685 -6.07 -14.34 -22.46
N LEU A 686 -5.27 -15.23 -21.89
CA LEU A 686 -4.67 -15.05 -20.56
C LEU A 686 -3.25 -14.49 -20.68
N GLY A 687 -3.03 -13.30 -20.10
CA GLY A 687 -1.71 -12.67 -20.00
C GLY A 687 -1.07 -12.88 -18.62
N ILE A 688 0.26 -13.08 -18.59
CA ILE A 688 1.05 -13.21 -17.34
C ILE A 688 1.49 -11.84 -16.81
N ALA A 689 1.73 -11.70 -15.51
CA ALA A 689 2.36 -10.50 -14.95
C ALA A 689 3.88 -10.48 -15.16
N THR A 690 4.41 -9.34 -15.62
CA THR A 690 5.85 -9.10 -15.78
C THR A 690 6.18 -7.61 -15.75
N ASN A 691 7.40 -7.25 -15.33
CA ASN A 691 7.93 -5.89 -15.42
C ASN A 691 8.63 -5.58 -16.75
N LYS A 692 8.56 -6.49 -17.73
CA LYS A 692 9.20 -6.37 -19.05
C LYS A 692 8.27 -5.85 -20.15
N TYR A 693 7.18 -5.20 -19.76
CA TYR A 693 6.30 -4.54 -20.72
C TYR A 693 6.95 -3.28 -21.28
N LYS A 694 6.58 -2.96 -22.52
CA LYS A 694 6.96 -1.71 -23.17
C LYS A 694 6.49 -0.51 -22.34
N ASN A 695 7.33 0.52 -22.24
CA ASN A 695 6.92 1.83 -21.74
C ASN A 695 7.45 2.94 -22.69
N SER A 696 7.26 4.20 -22.35
CA SER A 696 7.62 5.34 -23.21
C SER A 696 9.13 5.59 -23.34
N VAL A 697 9.94 4.83 -22.58
CA VAL A 697 11.39 4.99 -22.48
C VAL A 697 12.10 3.70 -22.84
N ASP A 698 11.64 2.59 -22.28
CA ASP A 698 12.23 1.27 -22.40
C ASP A 698 11.49 0.43 -23.44
N ASN A 699 12.27 -0.22 -24.31
CA ASN A 699 11.74 -1.18 -25.26
C ASN A 699 11.18 -2.42 -24.54
N GLY A 700 10.10 -2.96 -25.09
CA GLY A 700 9.47 -4.18 -24.61
C GLY A 700 8.28 -4.55 -25.47
N TYR A 701 7.53 -5.56 -25.04
CA TYR A 701 6.30 -5.98 -25.70
C TYR A 701 5.07 -5.56 -24.89
N GLU A 702 3.96 -5.36 -25.59
CA GLU A 702 2.66 -5.08 -24.94
C GLU A 702 2.16 -6.31 -24.15
N PRO A 703 1.35 -6.13 -23.09
CA PRO A 703 0.81 -7.23 -22.29
C PRO A 703 0.03 -8.30 -23.08
N ARG A 704 -0.67 -7.89 -24.16
CA ARG A 704 -1.40 -8.80 -25.04
C ARG A 704 -0.51 -9.49 -26.08
N ASN A 705 0.77 -9.13 -26.17
CA ASN A 705 1.66 -9.73 -27.15
C ASN A 705 1.70 -11.26 -26.97
N GLN A 706 1.83 -11.97 -28.09
CA GLN A 706 1.92 -13.43 -28.12
C GLN A 706 3.10 -14.00 -27.33
N LEU A 707 3.99 -13.20 -26.75
CA LEU A 707 5.01 -13.68 -25.82
C LEU A 707 4.46 -13.83 -24.41
N TYR A 708 3.58 -12.92 -24.00
CA TYR A 708 3.04 -12.86 -22.64
C TYR A 708 1.61 -13.35 -22.51
N SER A 709 0.88 -13.50 -23.62
CA SER A 709 -0.52 -13.95 -23.63
C SER A 709 -0.72 -15.27 -24.38
N VAL A 710 -1.67 -16.09 -23.92
CA VAL A 710 -2.03 -17.39 -24.53
C VAL A 710 -3.55 -17.51 -24.65
N PRO A 711 -4.09 -17.85 -25.84
CA PRO A 711 -5.50 -18.18 -25.96
C PRO A 711 -5.78 -19.54 -25.32
N ILE A 712 -6.72 -19.58 -24.39
CA ILE A 712 -7.10 -20.78 -23.66
C ILE A 712 -8.61 -20.89 -23.50
N LYS A 713 -9.10 -22.11 -23.27
CA LYS A 713 -10.47 -22.37 -22.85
C LYS A 713 -10.51 -22.37 -21.32
N ILE A 714 -11.42 -21.59 -20.74
CA ILE A 714 -11.70 -21.66 -19.30
C ILE A 714 -13.05 -22.32 -19.09
N PHE A 715 -13.19 -23.05 -17.99
CA PHE A 715 -14.44 -23.70 -17.60
C PHE A 715 -15.03 -23.01 -16.38
N PRO A 716 -15.95 -22.04 -16.56
CA PRO A 716 -16.70 -21.48 -15.44
C PRO A 716 -17.50 -22.59 -14.76
N PHE A 717 -17.46 -22.67 -13.43
CA PHE A 717 -18.24 -23.66 -12.69
C PHE A 717 -19.10 -23.05 -11.59
N TRP A 718 -18.95 -21.76 -11.33
CA TRP A 718 -19.78 -21.05 -10.37
C TRP A 718 -19.88 -19.59 -10.75
N THR A 719 -21.09 -19.04 -10.71
CA THR A 719 -21.35 -17.61 -10.81
C THR A 719 -22.13 -17.17 -9.58
N GLY A 720 -21.89 -15.94 -9.13
CA GLY A 720 -22.58 -15.38 -7.98
C GLY A 720 -24.06 -15.04 -8.19
N ARG A 721 -24.79 -15.77 -9.05
CA ARG A 721 -26.24 -15.64 -9.26
C ARG A 721 -27.02 -16.62 -8.37
N ASN A 722 -28.29 -16.34 -8.11
CA ASN A 722 -29.22 -17.20 -7.36
C ASN A 722 -28.68 -17.61 -5.97
N GLN A 723 -28.00 -16.68 -5.29
CA GLN A 723 -27.39 -16.93 -3.99
C GLN A 723 -28.45 -16.88 -2.89
N ILE A 724 -28.33 -17.80 -1.95
CA ILE A 724 -29.32 -17.99 -0.87
C ILE A 724 -28.74 -17.43 0.42
N SER A 725 -29.54 -16.64 1.10
CA SER A 725 -29.26 -16.12 2.45
C SER A 725 -29.25 -17.23 3.49
N GLU A 726 -28.50 -17.03 4.58
CA GLU A 726 -28.40 -18.01 5.68
C GLU A 726 -29.76 -18.29 6.35
N ASP A 727 -30.65 -17.29 6.41
CA ASP A 727 -32.00 -17.44 6.94
C ASP A 727 -33.04 -17.87 5.89
N LYS A 728 -32.60 -18.12 4.64
CA LYS A 728 -33.42 -18.51 3.49
C LYS A 728 -34.50 -17.48 3.11
N SER A 729 -34.40 -16.23 3.57
CA SER A 729 -35.38 -15.16 3.26
C SER A 729 -35.21 -14.59 1.85
N ASP A 730 -33.98 -14.62 1.31
CA ASP A 730 -33.61 -14.27 -0.06
C ASP A 730 -32.94 -15.48 -0.73
N ASN A 731 -33.36 -15.82 -1.94
CA ASN A 731 -32.87 -16.94 -2.74
C ASN A 731 -32.38 -16.52 -4.14
N ASN A 732 -32.33 -15.22 -4.43
CA ASN A 732 -32.01 -14.68 -5.75
C ASN A 732 -30.96 -13.56 -5.69
N LYS A 733 -30.06 -13.61 -4.70
CA LYS A 733 -29.02 -12.59 -4.57
C LYS A 733 -27.97 -12.72 -5.67
N TYR A 734 -27.55 -11.58 -6.20
CA TYR A 734 -26.46 -11.47 -7.17
C TYR A 734 -25.21 -10.84 -6.55
N VAL A 735 -24.06 -11.45 -6.80
CA VAL A 735 -22.72 -10.89 -6.61
C VAL A 735 -21.91 -11.12 -7.87
N ASP A 736 -21.21 -10.08 -8.34
CA ASP A 736 -20.51 -10.11 -9.62
C ASP A 736 -19.15 -10.80 -9.52
N ILE A 737 -19.15 -12.11 -9.23
CA ILE A 737 -17.96 -12.95 -9.09
C ILE A 737 -18.22 -14.27 -9.82
N THR A 738 -17.20 -14.76 -10.53
CA THR A 738 -17.17 -16.08 -11.18
C THR A 738 -15.94 -16.85 -10.72
N PHE A 739 -16.09 -18.14 -10.44
CA PHE A 739 -14.97 -19.07 -10.40
C PHE A 739 -14.92 -19.89 -11.68
N TYR A 740 -13.70 -20.13 -12.16
CA TYR A 740 -13.44 -20.96 -13.31
C TYR A 740 -12.24 -21.88 -13.08
N LEU A 741 -12.21 -22.97 -13.85
CA LEU A 741 -11.13 -23.94 -13.89
C LEU A 741 -10.35 -23.78 -15.20
N VAL A 742 -9.04 -23.98 -15.10
CA VAL A 742 -8.13 -24.05 -16.24
C VAL A 742 -7.10 -25.15 -16.01
N ASP A 743 -6.78 -25.90 -17.06
CA ASP A 743 -5.67 -26.86 -17.05
C ASP A 743 -4.39 -26.17 -17.54
N ILE A 744 -3.40 -26.06 -16.65
CA ILE A 744 -2.15 -25.35 -16.91
C ILE A 744 -1.08 -26.24 -17.57
N ASN A 745 -1.18 -27.57 -17.46
CA ASN A 745 -0.20 -28.47 -18.06
C ASN A 745 -0.20 -28.34 -19.58
N GLU A 746 -1.40 -28.37 -20.20
CA GLU A 746 -1.53 -28.14 -21.63
C GLU A 746 -0.97 -26.78 -22.09
N ILE A 747 -1.09 -25.76 -21.24
CA ILE A 747 -0.58 -24.41 -21.55
C ILE A 747 0.95 -24.43 -21.55
N ILE A 748 1.56 -25.07 -20.55
CA ILE A 748 3.01 -25.17 -20.41
C ILE A 748 3.61 -25.90 -21.62
N ASP A 749 3.05 -27.04 -22.01
CA ASP A 749 3.58 -27.84 -23.12
C ASP A 749 3.50 -27.07 -24.44
N LYS A 750 2.34 -26.47 -24.74
CA LYS A 750 2.15 -25.62 -25.94
C LYS A 750 3.09 -24.41 -25.95
N LEU A 751 3.41 -23.84 -24.79
CA LEU A 751 4.37 -22.73 -24.68
C LEU A 751 5.80 -23.18 -24.95
N ILE A 752 6.20 -24.35 -24.42
CA ILE A 752 7.52 -24.95 -24.63
C ILE A 752 7.72 -25.29 -26.10
N GLU A 753 6.73 -25.92 -26.74
CA GLU A 753 6.75 -26.21 -28.19
C GLU A 753 6.95 -24.95 -29.03
N LYS A 754 6.37 -23.83 -28.60
CA LYS A 754 6.51 -22.52 -29.25
C LYS A 754 7.76 -21.73 -28.85
N GLY A 755 8.66 -22.31 -28.04
CA GLY A 755 9.88 -21.64 -27.56
C GLY A 755 9.64 -20.51 -26.55
N ARG A 756 8.45 -20.41 -25.96
CA ARG A 756 8.03 -19.33 -25.05
C ARG A 756 8.35 -19.66 -23.58
N PHE A 757 9.62 -19.92 -23.30
CA PHE A 757 10.07 -20.45 -22.01
C PHE A 757 9.79 -19.53 -20.81
N GLN A 758 9.89 -18.21 -20.96
CA GLN A 758 9.60 -17.28 -19.86
C GLN A 758 8.15 -17.42 -19.35
N THR A 759 7.21 -17.54 -20.27
CA THR A 759 5.78 -17.68 -19.96
C THR A 759 5.48 -19.07 -19.43
N ALA A 760 6.11 -20.10 -19.98
CA ALA A 760 6.02 -21.45 -19.41
C ALA A 760 6.55 -21.50 -17.96
N LEU A 761 7.67 -20.81 -17.68
CA LEU A 761 8.22 -20.70 -16.33
C LEU A 761 7.30 -19.96 -15.36
N TRP A 762 6.55 -18.95 -15.83
CA TRP A 762 5.55 -18.28 -15.01
C TRP A 762 4.45 -19.25 -14.56
N TYR A 763 3.90 -20.03 -15.49
CA TYR A 763 2.89 -21.05 -15.19
C TYR A 763 3.44 -22.21 -14.32
N LYS A 764 4.68 -22.65 -14.56
CA LYS A 764 5.34 -23.64 -13.69
C LYS A 764 5.50 -23.13 -12.25
N LYS A 765 5.87 -21.85 -12.06
CA LYS A 765 5.94 -21.24 -10.73
C LYS A 765 4.58 -21.15 -10.06
N LEU A 766 3.53 -20.85 -10.82
CA LEU A 766 2.17 -20.81 -10.31
C LEU A 766 1.74 -22.19 -9.74
N LEU A 767 2.11 -23.29 -10.39
CA LEU A 767 1.86 -24.66 -9.86
C LEU A 767 2.61 -24.98 -8.56
N SER A 768 3.68 -24.25 -8.23
CA SER A 768 4.41 -24.43 -6.97
C SER A 768 3.87 -23.57 -5.81
N LEU A 769 2.96 -22.64 -6.08
CA LEU A 769 2.42 -21.78 -5.03
C LEU A 769 1.42 -22.54 -4.12
N PRO A 770 1.36 -22.21 -2.82
CA PRO A 770 0.34 -22.75 -1.94
C PRO A 770 -1.07 -22.30 -2.37
N ASN A 771 -2.12 -22.94 -1.86
CA ASN A 771 -3.47 -22.41 -2.05
C ASN A 771 -3.67 -21.14 -1.20
N LEU A 772 -4.46 -20.18 -1.70
CA LEU A 772 -4.90 -19.04 -0.89
C LEU A 772 -5.86 -19.51 0.19
N ASN A 773 -5.88 -18.84 1.33
CA ASN A 773 -6.90 -19.09 2.35
C ASN A 773 -8.22 -18.41 1.97
N PHE A 774 -9.33 -18.86 2.53
CA PHE A 774 -10.64 -18.20 2.48
C PHE A 774 -11.23 -18.13 3.89
N ASN A 775 -11.88 -17.02 4.24
CA ASN A 775 -12.53 -16.84 5.53
C ASN A 775 -13.82 -16.03 5.41
N ASN A 776 -14.50 -15.88 6.53
CA ASN A 776 -15.74 -15.11 6.68
C ASN A 776 -15.57 -13.90 7.63
N TYR A 777 -14.40 -13.24 7.67
CA TYR A 777 -14.15 -12.15 8.64
C TYR A 777 -15.17 -10.99 8.58
N ASN A 778 -15.88 -10.80 7.46
CA ASN A 778 -16.91 -9.77 7.35
C ASN A 778 -18.27 -10.18 7.93
N LYS A 779 -18.40 -11.41 8.44
CA LYS A 779 -19.61 -11.91 9.08
C LYS A 779 -20.05 -11.07 10.26
N ASP A 780 -19.11 -10.56 11.03
CA ASP A 780 -19.42 -9.88 12.29
C ASP A 780 -19.71 -8.38 12.12
N ASN A 781 -20.03 -7.86 10.92
CA ASN A 781 -20.50 -6.48 10.72
C ASN A 781 -19.53 -5.36 11.19
N LEU A 782 -18.22 -5.51 10.95
CA LEU A 782 -17.19 -4.53 11.34
C LEU A 782 -17.57 -3.08 10.98
N TRP A 783 -18.17 -2.88 9.79
CA TRP A 783 -18.62 -1.58 9.30
C TRP A 783 -19.52 -0.84 10.30
N TYR A 784 -20.64 -1.45 10.71
CA TYR A 784 -21.64 -0.78 11.54
C TYR A 784 -21.10 -0.43 12.92
N SER A 785 -20.35 -1.35 13.54
CA SER A 785 -19.66 -1.10 14.80
C SER A 785 -18.68 0.07 14.66
N SER A 786 -17.85 0.08 13.62
CA SER A 786 -16.89 1.17 13.41
C SER A 786 -17.55 2.53 13.20
N GLN A 787 -18.67 2.59 12.46
CA GLN A 787 -19.40 3.83 12.22
C GLN A 787 -20.05 4.38 13.49
N LYS A 788 -20.67 3.51 14.30
CA LYS A 788 -21.28 3.93 15.56
C LYS A 788 -20.24 4.44 16.56
N ILE A 789 -19.09 3.77 16.65
CA ILE A 789 -17.98 4.25 17.48
C ILE A 789 -17.49 5.62 16.96
N LYS A 790 -17.22 5.78 15.67
CA LYS A 790 -16.76 7.08 15.10
C LYS A 790 -17.69 8.25 15.44
N GLN A 791 -19.00 8.03 15.40
CA GLN A 791 -20.01 9.06 15.70
C GLN A 791 -20.03 9.46 17.19
N MET A 792 -19.57 8.59 18.09
CA MET A 792 -19.67 8.75 19.55
C MET A 792 -18.30 8.87 20.23
N SER A 793 -17.21 8.73 19.47
CA SER A 793 -15.83 8.75 19.95
C SER A 793 -15.28 10.16 20.11
N ASN A 794 -14.37 10.31 21.07
CA ASN A 794 -13.43 11.42 21.14
C ASN A 794 -12.07 10.98 20.58
N TRP A 795 -11.02 11.81 20.75
CA TRP A 795 -9.68 11.45 20.31
C TRP A 795 -9.16 10.12 20.90
N GLU A 796 -9.47 9.83 22.16
CA GLU A 796 -8.99 8.61 22.87
C GLU A 796 -9.62 7.33 22.31
N THR A 797 -10.88 7.42 21.89
CA THR A 797 -11.70 6.29 21.48
C THR A 797 -11.98 6.24 19.99
N TYR A 798 -11.35 7.12 19.21
CA TYR A 798 -11.52 7.12 17.76
C TYR A 798 -11.00 5.79 17.19
N PRO A 799 -11.82 5.03 16.45
CA PRO A 799 -11.41 3.73 15.98
C PRO A 799 -10.48 3.90 14.78
N GLU A 800 -9.22 3.54 14.97
CA GLU A 800 -8.25 3.38 13.89
C GLU A 800 -7.98 1.90 13.69
N TYR A 801 -7.92 1.49 12.43
CA TYR A 801 -7.54 0.13 12.10
C TYR A 801 -6.78 0.07 10.80
N TYR A 802 -5.92 -0.92 10.79
CA TYR A 802 -5.06 -1.31 9.71
C TYR A 802 -5.65 -2.54 9.00
N THR A 803 -5.74 -2.55 7.68
CA THR A 803 -6.34 -3.67 6.93
C THR A 803 -5.32 -4.62 6.31
N GLY A 804 -4.21 -4.09 5.77
CA GLY A 804 -3.14 -4.89 5.19
C GLY A 804 -3.59 -5.73 3.99
N ARG A 805 -4.03 -5.06 2.93
CA ARG A 805 -4.39 -5.70 1.65
C ARG A 805 -3.27 -5.59 0.62
N LEU A 806 -3.26 -6.53 -0.30
CA LEU A 806 -2.45 -6.54 -1.51
C LEU A 806 -3.37 -6.84 -2.70
N PHE A 807 -3.18 -6.14 -3.81
CA PHE A 807 -3.80 -6.52 -5.08
C PHE A 807 -2.94 -6.09 -6.27
N ALA A 808 -3.03 -6.86 -7.36
CA ALA A 808 -2.37 -6.55 -8.63
C ALA A 808 -3.33 -6.88 -9.78
N GLY A 809 -3.49 -5.93 -10.70
CA GLY A 809 -4.43 -6.04 -11.81
C GLY A 809 -4.01 -5.24 -13.03
N TYR A 810 -4.90 -5.20 -14.02
CA TYR A 810 -4.65 -4.67 -15.35
C TYR A 810 -5.58 -3.50 -15.74
N PRO A 811 -5.53 -2.35 -15.04
CA PRO A 811 -6.20 -1.13 -15.51
C PRO A 811 -5.79 -0.83 -16.94
N ASP A 812 -6.76 -0.75 -17.84
CA ASP A 812 -6.54 -0.48 -19.26
C ASP A 812 -5.47 -1.40 -19.89
N LYS A 813 -5.47 -2.68 -19.50
CA LYS A 813 -4.49 -3.71 -19.90
C LYS A 813 -3.06 -3.47 -19.39
N LYS A 814 -2.83 -2.55 -18.45
CA LYS A 814 -1.51 -2.22 -17.92
C LYS A 814 -1.34 -2.73 -16.51
N LEU A 815 -0.23 -3.39 -16.19
CA LEU A 815 -0.04 -4.01 -14.89
C LEU A 815 0.21 -2.95 -13.81
N SER A 816 -0.57 -3.03 -12.73
CA SER A 816 -0.41 -2.19 -11.54
C SER A 816 -0.65 -2.99 -10.27
N GLY A 817 0.16 -2.77 -9.24
CA GLY A 817 0.03 -3.42 -7.94
C GLY A 817 0.04 -2.43 -6.79
N TYR A 818 -0.62 -2.79 -5.70
CA TYR A 818 -0.82 -1.92 -4.54
C TYR A 818 -0.70 -2.65 -3.22
N ILE A 819 -0.10 -1.97 -2.25
CA ILE A 819 -0.12 -2.30 -0.83
C ILE A 819 -1.11 -1.33 -0.17
N VAL A 820 -2.12 -1.85 0.53
CA VAL A 820 -3.15 -1.04 1.16
C VAL A 820 -3.09 -1.24 2.66
N ASN A 821 -2.71 -0.18 3.36
CA ASN A 821 -2.66 -0.16 4.81
C ASN A 821 -4.02 0.23 5.40
N ARG A 822 -4.77 1.12 4.71
CA ARG A 822 -6.09 1.60 5.14
C ARG A 822 -7.03 1.77 3.94
N ASN A 823 -8.29 1.39 4.12
CA ASN A 823 -9.35 1.52 3.13
C ASN A 823 -10.70 1.65 3.81
N THR A 824 -11.73 2.02 3.05
CA THR A 824 -13.10 2.11 3.56
C THR A 824 -13.76 0.75 3.42
N ILE A 825 -14.13 0.13 4.54
CA ILE A 825 -14.92 -1.11 4.59
C ILE A 825 -16.39 -0.74 4.73
N ASN A 826 -17.30 -1.40 4.02
CA ASN A 826 -18.77 -1.31 4.18
C ASN A 826 -19.34 -2.68 4.57
N ASP A 827 -20.68 -2.81 4.59
CA ASP A 827 -21.44 -4.03 4.87
C ASP A 827 -21.15 -5.21 3.92
N ASN A 828 -20.88 -4.92 2.65
CA ASN A 828 -20.69 -5.94 1.62
C ASN A 828 -19.52 -5.68 0.66
N ARG A 829 -18.77 -4.59 0.86
CA ARG A 829 -17.71 -4.16 -0.04
C ARG A 829 -16.59 -3.41 0.66
N GLU A 830 -15.42 -3.37 0.03
CA GLU A 830 -14.34 -2.43 0.34
C GLU A 830 -14.17 -1.41 -0.79
N ILE A 831 -13.71 -0.21 -0.44
CA ILE A 831 -13.42 0.86 -1.38
C ILE A 831 -11.97 1.29 -1.22
N PHE A 832 -11.21 1.20 -2.32
CA PHE A 832 -9.81 1.62 -2.43
C PHE A 832 -9.75 2.88 -3.28
N GLY A 833 -9.40 4.04 -2.72
CA GLY A 833 -9.47 5.28 -3.48
C GLY A 833 -8.52 6.36 -3.00
N LEU A 834 -8.40 7.38 -3.86
CA LEU A 834 -7.66 8.59 -3.56
C LEU A 834 -8.42 9.45 -2.54
N LYS A 835 -7.71 10.25 -1.74
CA LYS A 835 -8.34 11.25 -0.88
C LYS A 835 -8.88 12.39 -1.74
N ASN A 836 -9.95 13.05 -1.28
CA ASN A 836 -10.51 14.22 -1.95
C ASN A 836 -9.47 15.35 -2.09
N ASP A 837 -8.52 15.43 -1.16
CA ASP A 837 -7.40 16.36 -1.25
C ASP A 837 -6.24 15.76 -2.06
N ARG A 838 -6.19 16.12 -3.35
CA ARG A 838 -5.14 15.69 -4.30
C ARG A 838 -3.74 16.11 -3.89
N THR A 839 -3.58 17.07 -2.98
CA THR A 839 -2.23 17.44 -2.48
C THR A 839 -1.65 16.40 -1.54
N LYS A 840 -2.49 15.53 -0.94
CA LYS A 840 -2.07 14.45 -0.03
C LYS A 840 -1.95 13.09 -0.72
N ASN A 841 -2.08 13.03 -2.04
CA ASN A 841 -1.93 11.81 -2.82
C ASN A 841 -0.46 11.56 -3.14
N PHE A 842 0.13 10.58 -2.47
CA PHE A 842 1.52 10.15 -2.67
C PHE A 842 1.67 8.95 -3.61
N THR A 843 0.56 8.30 -3.93
CA THR A 843 0.53 7.06 -4.73
C THR A 843 -0.51 7.23 -5.83
N PRO A 844 -0.15 7.07 -7.12
CA PRO A 844 -1.13 7.07 -8.19
C PRO A 844 -1.94 5.76 -8.17
N VAL A 845 -3.23 5.86 -7.86
CA VAL A 845 -4.17 4.74 -8.02
C VAL A 845 -4.77 4.81 -9.41
N PHE A 846 -4.54 3.79 -10.25
CA PHE A 846 -5.01 3.72 -11.63
C PHE A 846 -6.44 3.17 -11.67
N VAL A 847 -7.39 4.09 -11.50
CA VAL A 847 -8.84 3.81 -11.48
C VAL A 847 -9.39 3.87 -12.90
N ARG A 848 -9.34 2.76 -13.66
CA ARG A 848 -9.82 2.64 -15.05
C ARG A 848 -10.51 1.29 -15.29
N GLY A 849 -11.25 1.17 -16.39
CA GLY A 849 -11.76 -0.14 -16.86
C GLY A 849 -10.62 -1.15 -17.05
N GLY A 850 -10.87 -2.44 -16.86
CA GLY A 850 -9.83 -3.50 -16.86
C GLY A 850 -9.34 -3.92 -15.46
N GLN A 851 -9.64 -3.13 -14.42
CA GLN A 851 -9.42 -3.52 -13.02
C GLN A 851 -10.43 -4.57 -12.52
N SER A 852 -11.58 -4.69 -13.19
CA SER A 852 -12.61 -5.68 -12.89
C SER A 852 -12.03 -7.09 -12.86
N GLY A 853 -12.33 -7.84 -11.81
CA GLY A 853 -11.89 -9.21 -11.57
C GLY A 853 -10.57 -9.31 -10.79
N THR A 854 -9.95 -8.18 -10.46
CA THR A 854 -8.75 -8.16 -9.63
C THR A 854 -9.07 -8.68 -8.23
N GLY A 855 -8.45 -9.81 -7.86
CA GLY A 855 -8.58 -10.35 -6.52
C GLY A 855 -7.73 -9.58 -5.50
N VAL A 856 -8.30 -9.34 -4.32
CA VAL A 856 -7.65 -8.70 -3.19
C VAL A 856 -7.31 -9.76 -2.15
N ILE A 857 -6.03 -9.82 -1.74
CA ILE A 857 -5.55 -10.70 -0.68
C ILE A 857 -5.06 -9.91 0.52
N ASP A 858 -4.88 -10.56 1.66
CA ASP A 858 -4.18 -9.99 2.81
C ASP A 858 -2.74 -10.51 2.97
N GLY A 859 -2.04 -9.98 3.98
CA GLY A 859 -0.66 -10.37 4.29
C GLY A 859 -0.42 -11.83 4.68
N ASN A 860 -1.46 -12.61 4.94
CA ASN A 860 -1.39 -14.02 5.28
C ASN A 860 -1.74 -14.91 4.07
N GLY A 861 -1.84 -14.34 2.86
CA GLY A 861 -2.25 -15.07 1.67
C GLY A 861 -3.73 -15.46 1.70
N THR A 862 -4.57 -14.69 2.39
CA THR A 862 -6.01 -14.94 2.41
C THR A 862 -6.72 -14.10 1.37
N TYR A 863 -7.58 -14.72 0.58
CA TYR A 863 -8.48 -14.03 -0.31
C TYR A 863 -9.56 -13.25 0.48
N ILE A 864 -9.75 -11.98 0.14
CA ILE A 864 -10.69 -11.07 0.83
C ILE A 864 -11.87 -10.68 -0.06
N SER A 865 -11.60 -10.19 -1.27
CA SER A 865 -12.64 -9.60 -2.14
C SER A 865 -12.23 -9.57 -3.62
N THR A 866 -13.18 -9.29 -4.53
CA THR A 866 -12.91 -9.03 -5.95
C THR A 866 -13.25 -7.59 -6.32
N ILE A 867 -12.29 -6.85 -6.88
CA ILE A 867 -12.55 -5.54 -7.48
C ILE A 867 -13.52 -5.72 -8.63
N ASN A 868 -14.58 -4.93 -8.64
CA ASN A 868 -15.69 -5.06 -9.57
C ASN A 868 -15.84 -3.86 -10.49
N SER A 869 -15.62 -2.67 -9.97
CA SER A 869 -15.87 -1.45 -10.70
C SER A 869 -15.01 -0.30 -10.20
N ALA A 870 -14.88 0.70 -11.05
CA ALA A 870 -14.28 1.98 -10.76
C ALA A 870 -15.40 3.02 -10.60
N VAL A 871 -15.43 3.74 -9.47
CA VAL A 871 -16.40 4.81 -9.21
C VAL A 871 -15.75 6.15 -9.51
N GLY A 872 -16.27 6.84 -10.54
CA GLY A 872 -15.93 8.23 -10.86
C GLY A 872 -14.45 8.54 -11.13
N TRP A 873 -13.62 7.55 -11.49
CA TRP A 873 -12.16 7.68 -11.61
C TRP A 873 -11.41 7.98 -10.30
N PHE A 874 -12.09 7.93 -9.14
CA PHE A 874 -11.53 8.26 -7.82
C PHE A 874 -11.28 7.03 -6.93
N SER A 875 -12.10 5.98 -7.07
CA SER A 875 -11.97 4.78 -6.24
C SER A 875 -12.36 3.49 -6.98
N LEU A 876 -11.84 2.37 -6.48
CA LEU A 876 -12.15 1.00 -6.86
C LEU A 876 -13.07 0.39 -5.81
N THR A 877 -14.15 -0.24 -6.24
CA THR A 877 -15.08 -0.97 -5.38
C THR A 877 -14.85 -2.46 -5.50
N SER A 878 -14.76 -3.15 -4.37
CA SER A 878 -14.48 -4.58 -4.29
C SER A 878 -15.53 -5.32 -3.46
N TRP A 879 -16.14 -6.37 -4.02
CA TRP A 879 -17.18 -7.16 -3.36
C TRP A 879 -16.58 -8.31 -2.56
N PHE A 880 -17.11 -8.53 -1.36
CA PHE A 880 -16.69 -9.64 -0.50
C PHE A 880 -17.27 -10.99 -0.94
N GLY A 881 -16.57 -12.07 -0.58
CA GLY A 881 -17.08 -13.44 -0.65
C GLY A 881 -18.13 -13.79 0.43
N TYR A 882 -18.34 -12.88 1.38
CA TYR A 882 -19.37 -12.94 2.42
C TYR A 882 -19.97 -11.55 2.59
N SER A 883 -21.30 -11.43 2.65
CA SER A 883 -21.95 -10.15 2.95
C SER A 883 -22.91 -10.28 4.11
N SER A 884 -22.92 -9.28 4.98
CA SER A 884 -23.89 -9.14 6.07
C SER A 884 -24.52 -7.76 5.97
N ILE A 885 -25.78 -7.71 5.55
CA ILE A 885 -26.48 -6.48 5.18
C ILE A 885 -27.64 -6.27 6.13
N TYR A 886 -27.76 -5.10 6.74
CA TYR A 886 -28.91 -4.77 7.58
C TYR A 886 -29.98 -4.05 6.77
N THR A 887 -31.13 -4.72 6.56
CA THR A 887 -32.27 -4.26 5.77
C THR A 887 -33.58 -4.60 6.49
N ASN A 888 -34.55 -3.68 6.45
CA ASN A 888 -35.89 -3.90 7.02
C ASN A 888 -35.91 -4.37 8.49
N GLY A 889 -34.98 -3.89 9.32
CA GLY A 889 -34.93 -4.24 10.75
C GLY A 889 -34.24 -5.57 11.06
N LYS A 890 -33.64 -6.24 10.07
CA LYS A 890 -32.97 -7.53 10.24
C LYS A 890 -31.64 -7.57 9.49
N THR A 891 -30.68 -8.34 10.00
CA THR A 891 -29.46 -8.66 9.28
C THR A 891 -29.69 -9.85 8.35
N GLN A 892 -29.41 -9.68 7.06
CA GLN A 892 -29.39 -10.72 6.05
C GLN A 892 -27.93 -11.07 5.70
N GLU A 893 -27.58 -12.33 5.89
CA GLU A 893 -26.22 -12.84 5.70
C GLU A 893 -26.16 -13.75 4.47
N PHE A 894 -25.10 -13.63 3.68
CA PHE A 894 -24.85 -14.45 2.49
C PHE A 894 -23.42 -15.00 2.50
N ASN A 895 -23.32 -16.33 2.42
CA ASN A 895 -22.07 -17.06 2.31
C ASN A 895 -21.88 -17.55 0.86
N TYR A 896 -21.29 -16.71 0.01
CA TYR A 896 -21.17 -17.00 -1.42
C TYR A 896 -20.21 -18.17 -1.71
N PHE A 897 -19.19 -18.36 -0.87
CA PHE A 897 -18.17 -19.39 -1.09
C PHE A 897 -18.41 -20.70 -0.34
N GLY A 898 -19.43 -20.75 0.54
CA GLY A 898 -19.78 -21.95 1.27
C GLY A 898 -18.77 -22.30 2.36
N ILE A 899 -18.24 -21.29 3.06
CA ILE A 899 -17.28 -21.47 4.15
C ILE A 899 -18.04 -21.91 5.41
N PRO A 900 -17.83 -23.11 5.95
CA PRO A 900 -18.55 -23.57 7.13
C PRO A 900 -18.09 -22.83 8.39
N ASN A 901 -19.01 -22.61 9.33
CA ASN A 901 -18.64 -22.18 10.68
C ASN A 901 -17.93 -23.31 11.44
N PRO A 902 -17.18 -23.02 12.52
CA PRO A 902 -16.58 -24.06 13.35
C PRO A 902 -17.65 -25.07 13.83
N ASN A 903 -17.38 -26.36 13.60
CA ASN A 903 -18.27 -27.49 13.92
C ASN A 903 -19.62 -27.51 13.17
N GLN A 904 -19.80 -26.69 12.12
CA GLN A 904 -20.95 -26.80 11.22
C GLN A 904 -20.73 -27.95 10.23
N ASP A 905 -21.74 -28.79 10.06
CA ASP A 905 -21.75 -29.77 8.97
C ASP A 905 -21.81 -29.03 7.62
N ILE A 906 -20.89 -29.36 6.72
CA ILE A 906 -20.78 -28.73 5.39
C ILE A 906 -22.09 -28.90 4.60
N LEU A 907 -22.76 -30.05 4.72
CA LEU A 907 -24.01 -30.31 4.03
C LEU A 907 -25.20 -29.53 4.60
N SER A 908 -25.03 -28.92 5.79
CA SER A 908 -26.05 -28.08 6.43
C SER A 908 -26.01 -26.60 6.01
N ILE A 909 -25.02 -26.20 5.19
CA ILE A 909 -24.91 -24.81 4.72
C ILE A 909 -26.15 -24.44 3.89
N PRO A 910 -26.90 -23.38 4.24
CA PRO A 910 -28.14 -23.01 3.55
C PRO A 910 -27.95 -22.71 2.06
N ASN A 911 -26.82 -22.10 1.70
CA ASN A 911 -26.51 -21.75 0.32
C ASN A 911 -25.99 -22.94 -0.49
N ILE A 912 -26.92 -23.75 -0.99
CA ILE A 912 -26.65 -24.88 -1.90
C ILE A 912 -26.13 -24.44 -3.29
N ASN A 913 -26.12 -23.14 -3.58
CA ASN A 913 -25.58 -22.55 -4.82
C ASN A 913 -24.22 -21.87 -4.59
N SER A 914 -23.57 -22.11 -3.44
CA SER A 914 -22.24 -21.57 -3.14
C SER A 914 -21.14 -22.16 -4.02
N ALA A 915 -19.98 -21.49 -4.07
CA ALA A 915 -18.83 -21.97 -4.83
C ALA A 915 -18.39 -23.37 -4.37
N ALA A 916 -18.30 -23.61 -3.05
CA ALA A 916 -17.95 -24.92 -2.52
C ALA A 916 -18.93 -26.03 -2.94
N SER A 917 -20.23 -25.76 -2.88
CA SER A 917 -21.26 -26.72 -3.33
C SER A 917 -21.09 -27.10 -4.80
N ASN A 918 -20.76 -26.13 -5.65
CA ASN A 918 -20.52 -26.41 -7.07
C ASN A 918 -19.21 -27.20 -7.31
N VAL A 919 -18.16 -26.97 -6.52
CA VAL A 919 -16.97 -27.84 -6.56
C VAL A 919 -17.31 -29.26 -6.11
N MET A 920 -18.17 -29.45 -5.09
CA MET A 920 -18.60 -30.79 -4.66
C MET A 920 -19.42 -31.51 -5.74
N LYS A 921 -20.32 -30.80 -6.44
CA LYS A 921 -21.04 -31.34 -7.61
C LYS A 921 -20.07 -31.75 -8.72
N LEU A 922 -19.05 -30.93 -8.99
CA LEU A 922 -17.99 -31.26 -9.95
C LEU A 922 -17.17 -32.47 -9.51
N ASN A 923 -16.73 -32.55 -8.26
CA ASN A 923 -15.99 -33.70 -7.74
C ASN A 923 -16.79 -35.01 -7.87
N ALA A 924 -18.11 -34.96 -7.66
CA ALA A 924 -18.97 -36.13 -7.85
C ALA A 924 -19.06 -36.57 -9.32
N TRP A 925 -18.90 -35.65 -10.27
CA TRP A 925 -18.94 -35.91 -11.71
C TRP A 925 -17.55 -36.29 -12.28
N ASP A 926 -16.51 -35.57 -11.87
CA ASP A 926 -15.11 -35.77 -12.19
C ASP A 926 -14.28 -35.87 -10.89
N PRO A 927 -13.98 -37.10 -10.43
CA PRO A 927 -13.20 -37.33 -9.21
C PRO A 927 -11.76 -36.82 -9.25
N SER A 928 -11.22 -36.40 -10.42
CA SER A 928 -9.90 -35.76 -10.50
C SER A 928 -9.90 -34.38 -9.83
N ILE A 929 -11.07 -33.74 -9.72
CA ILE A 929 -11.25 -32.50 -8.97
C ILE A 929 -11.47 -32.86 -7.52
N SER A 930 -10.62 -32.41 -6.62
CA SER A 930 -10.77 -32.63 -5.18
C SER A 930 -11.89 -31.78 -4.58
N ILE A 931 -12.42 -32.22 -3.44
CA ILE A 931 -13.27 -31.36 -2.60
C ILE A 931 -12.55 -30.03 -2.31
N PRO A 932 -13.27 -28.90 -2.24
CA PRO A 932 -12.62 -27.59 -2.24
C PRO A 932 -11.75 -27.41 -1.00
N PHE A 933 -10.48 -27.06 -1.20
CA PHE A 933 -9.50 -27.02 -0.10
C PHE A 933 -9.90 -26.09 1.06
N TRP A 934 -10.74 -25.09 0.82
CA TRP A 934 -11.19 -24.14 1.84
C TRP A 934 -12.30 -24.67 2.77
N ILE A 935 -12.83 -25.89 2.56
CA ILE A 935 -13.81 -26.51 3.47
C ILE A 935 -13.27 -27.71 4.25
N ILE A 936 -12.05 -28.20 3.94
CA ILE A 936 -11.51 -29.44 4.51
C ILE A 936 -10.94 -29.24 5.93
N ASN A 937 -10.48 -28.03 6.28
CA ASN A 937 -9.95 -27.69 7.60
C ASN A 937 -10.39 -26.29 8.11
N PRO A 938 -11.70 -26.04 8.29
CA PRO A 938 -12.21 -24.74 8.75
C PRO A 938 -11.67 -24.29 10.11
N LYS A 939 -11.19 -25.23 10.94
CA LYS A 939 -10.56 -24.95 12.23
C LYS A 939 -9.19 -24.27 12.11
N ASP A 940 -8.46 -24.48 11.03
CA ASP A 940 -7.15 -23.84 10.81
C ASP A 940 -7.27 -22.51 10.04
N PHE A 941 -8.31 -22.35 9.21
CA PHE A 941 -8.53 -21.12 8.43
C PHE A 941 -8.96 -19.90 9.30
N ASN A 942 -9.46 -20.17 10.51
CA ASN A 942 -9.83 -19.16 11.51
C ASN A 942 -8.85 -19.11 12.70
N LYS A 943 -7.77 -19.91 12.70
CA LYS A 943 -6.70 -19.76 13.69
C LYS A 943 -5.98 -18.44 13.39
N LYS A 944 -6.03 -17.56 14.39
CA LYS A 944 -5.55 -16.18 14.36
C LYS A 944 -4.03 -16.08 14.19
#